data_AF-A0A1Y4QIU8-F1
#
_entry.id   AF-A0A1Y4QIU8-F1
#
_cell.length_a   1.000
_cell.length_b   1.000
_cell.length_c   1.000
_cell.angle_alpha   90.00
_cell.angle_beta   90.00
_cell.angle_gamma   90.00
#
_symmetry.space_group_name_H-M   'P 1'
#
loop_
_entity.id
_entity.type
_entity.pdbx_description
1 polymer ?
#
loop_
_entity_poly.entity_id
_entity_poly.type
_entity_poly.pdbx_seq_one_letter_code
_entity_poly.pdbx_strand_id
1 'polypeptide(L)'
;MNKRTLIIGGVAGGATTATRLRRRDENREIIVFERGEYISYANCGLPYYIGDTIKSRDALLLQTPEAMKDKYNIDVRIKNEVLEIDPDAKKVIVKDLKTDKTYEESYDDLVIATGSSPLKPQIPGIDHKNIFTLWNVNDMDNIKSYINENKISSAAVIGGGFIGLEMAENLDHANLEVTLIEMQNQVMAPLDLEMANLLHENIIANGVDLILNDGVKAFEDAGEKIKIILTSGQEVIVDMVVLSIGVKPNSELAAKANLALNAKKGIIVDEYLKTSANHIYAVGDVIEVDNFITKEKTMIPLAGPANKQARILADNLCGDQKKYHGSQGSAIAKVFDLNAASVGINEKQLKAMKKVKNKDYFTALINQKSHAGYYPGATNLTLKMIFDADGKIYGAQIVGQDGVDKRIDTLATTIRLKGTIYDLMELELSYAPPFSSAKDPVNMLGYVAENILSHKARFIEWDEVDALLEDKKDDFVILDVTEEMERMVFAIKDSYHIPLGKLRQRINELDKSKLIIPYCAIGVRSYNAARILMQNGFKRVAILSGGTSFYKSMHYQQKVTKKKNSSNDHPNINSDQEMKILDCCGLQCPGPIMKVNETLNEMENDEILKVSASDMGFLKDVASWCDKTGNTLLKSERVAQENIAYIKKGTASTVKKSEVKEGKTLVVFSGDLDKVLASFIIANGAAAMNRPVTMFFTFWGLNALRKSEHVKVKKPLIDKLFGLMMPRGSQKLKLSKMNMAGMGTAMLKKVMNDKNVDSLETLMKTAMANGVRLVACTMSMDIMGITKDELIDGVEFGGVASYLGDAEEGNVNLFI
;
A
#
# COMPACT_ATOMS: atom_id res chain seq x y z
N MET A 1 -43.08 44.47 -2.71
CA MET A 1 -43.55 43.19 -2.15
C MET A 1 -42.35 42.36 -1.79
N ASN A 2 -42.35 41.76 -0.61
CA ASN A 2 -41.30 40.83 -0.20
C ASN A 2 -41.43 39.58 -1.08
N LYS A 3 -40.33 39.17 -1.72
CA LYS A 3 -40.33 37.96 -2.55
C LYS A 3 -40.49 36.73 -1.66
N ARG A 4 -41.23 35.73 -2.12
CA ARG A 4 -41.40 34.45 -1.45
C ARG A 4 -40.67 33.33 -2.20
N THR A 5 -39.79 32.63 -1.50
CA THR A 5 -39.07 31.47 -2.04
C THR A 5 -39.45 30.20 -1.31
N LEU A 6 -39.93 29.22 -2.07
CA LEU A 6 -40.18 27.87 -1.58
C LEU A 6 -39.01 26.97 -1.97
N ILE A 7 -38.58 26.11 -1.05
CA ILE A 7 -37.48 25.17 -1.26
C ILE A 7 -37.97 23.77 -0.89
N ILE A 8 -37.85 22.81 -1.82
CA ILE A 8 -38.27 21.42 -1.64
C ILE A 8 -37.03 20.57 -1.33
N GLY A 9 -36.92 20.08 -0.10
CA GLY A 9 -35.80 19.30 0.42
C GLY A 9 -34.94 20.12 1.41
N GLY A 10 -34.74 19.62 2.62
CA GLY A 10 -34.14 20.34 3.75
C GLY A 10 -32.69 19.94 4.10
N VAL A 11 -31.98 19.26 3.20
CA VAL A 11 -30.62 18.74 3.44
C VAL A 11 -29.58 19.59 2.67
N ALA A 12 -28.58 18.99 2.00
CA ALA A 12 -27.41 19.69 1.47
C ALA A 12 -27.74 20.86 0.53
N GLY A 13 -28.55 20.61 -0.51
CA GLY A 13 -28.88 21.64 -1.50
C GLY A 13 -29.83 22.71 -0.94
N GLY A 14 -30.91 22.29 -0.30
CA GLY A 14 -31.96 23.19 0.16
C GLY A 14 -31.57 24.02 1.38
N ALA A 15 -30.99 23.42 2.42
CA ALA A 15 -30.56 24.16 3.61
C ALA A 15 -29.46 25.19 3.29
N THR A 16 -28.52 24.84 2.41
CA THR A 16 -27.47 25.77 1.97
C THR A 16 -28.05 26.93 1.14
N THR A 17 -29.04 26.65 0.28
CA THR A 17 -29.75 27.69 -0.47
C THR A 17 -30.50 28.62 0.49
N ALA A 18 -31.28 28.07 1.42
CA ALA A 18 -32.11 28.82 2.37
C ALA A 18 -31.26 29.75 3.26
N THR A 19 -30.20 29.22 3.88
CA THR A 19 -29.33 30.03 4.76
C THR A 19 -28.53 31.07 3.99
N ARG A 20 -28.14 30.81 2.74
CA ARG A 20 -27.47 31.83 1.91
C ARG A 20 -28.43 32.93 1.47
N LEU A 21 -29.66 32.59 1.11
CA LEU A 21 -30.70 33.57 0.77
C LEU A 21 -30.96 34.53 1.92
N ARG A 22 -31.14 34.03 3.14
CA ARG A 22 -31.33 34.88 4.32
C ARG A 22 -30.19 35.90 4.48
N ARG A 23 -28.93 35.45 4.37
CA ARG A 23 -27.75 36.33 4.46
C ARG A 23 -27.68 37.38 3.34
N ARG A 24 -28.45 37.24 2.27
CA ARG A 24 -28.47 38.16 1.12
C ARG A 24 -29.70 39.07 1.12
N ASP A 25 -30.81 38.65 1.70
CA ASP A 25 -32.09 39.34 1.65
C ASP A 25 -32.92 39.07 2.92
N GLU A 26 -32.91 40.05 3.84
CA GLU A 26 -33.59 39.95 5.13
C GLU A 26 -35.12 40.09 5.02
N ASN A 27 -35.62 40.60 3.89
CA ASN A 27 -37.05 40.79 3.69
C ASN A 27 -37.69 39.62 2.95
N ARG A 28 -36.90 38.71 2.36
CA ARG A 28 -37.41 37.53 1.66
C ARG A 28 -38.09 36.57 2.63
N GLU A 29 -39.27 36.10 2.23
CA GLU A 29 -39.95 34.99 2.90
C GLU A 29 -39.37 33.68 2.35
N ILE A 30 -38.85 32.83 3.24
CA ILE A 30 -38.16 31.59 2.87
C ILE A 30 -38.84 30.44 3.61
N ILE A 31 -39.44 29.53 2.86
CA ILE A 31 -40.10 28.33 3.39
C ILE A 31 -39.39 27.10 2.82
N VAL A 32 -38.99 26.19 3.70
CA VAL A 32 -38.34 24.92 3.36
C VAL A 32 -39.27 23.77 3.73
N PHE A 33 -39.60 22.93 2.76
CA PHE A 33 -40.37 21.70 2.98
C PHE A 33 -39.43 20.50 3.06
N GLU A 34 -39.59 19.70 4.10
CA GLU A 34 -38.91 18.42 4.27
C GLU A 34 -39.95 17.35 4.60
N ARG A 35 -39.97 16.27 3.81
CA ARG A 35 -40.90 15.16 4.04
C ARG A 35 -40.49 14.30 5.24
N GLY A 36 -39.18 14.24 5.51
CA GLY A 36 -38.62 13.54 6.66
C GLY A 36 -38.80 14.30 7.97
N GLU A 37 -38.27 13.72 9.04
CA GLU A 37 -38.30 14.33 10.39
C GLU A 37 -37.15 15.30 10.63
N TYR A 38 -36.04 15.11 9.91
CA TYR A 38 -34.78 15.80 10.15
C TYR A 38 -34.35 16.62 8.94
N ILE A 39 -33.74 17.77 9.21
CA ILE A 39 -33.08 18.63 8.23
C ILE A 39 -31.58 18.65 8.49
N SER A 40 -30.80 19.04 7.48
CA SER A 40 -29.35 19.27 7.63
C SER A 40 -28.61 18.16 8.37
N TYR A 41 -29.02 16.90 8.20
CA TYR A 41 -28.34 15.78 8.83
C TYR A 41 -27.12 15.36 8.00
N ALA A 42 -26.13 14.74 8.65
CA ALA A 42 -24.90 14.32 8.02
C ALA A 42 -25.05 12.95 7.33
N ASN A 43 -25.59 12.94 6.10
CA ASN A 43 -25.80 11.71 5.31
C ASN A 43 -24.52 10.86 5.22
N CYS A 44 -23.37 11.49 5.05
CA CYS A 44 -22.07 10.82 4.94
C CYS A 44 -21.60 10.19 6.27
N GLY A 45 -22.21 10.56 7.39
CA GLY A 45 -21.92 10.02 8.72
C GLY A 45 -22.73 8.76 9.06
N LEU A 46 -23.76 8.42 8.28
CA LEU A 46 -24.70 7.34 8.62
C LEU A 46 -24.01 5.95 8.72
N PRO A 47 -23.15 5.52 7.77
CA PRO A 47 -22.45 4.25 7.89
C PRO A 47 -21.57 4.18 9.16
N TYR A 48 -20.89 5.28 9.47
CA TYR A 48 -19.97 5.37 10.61
C TYR A 48 -20.67 5.32 11.97
N TYR A 49 -21.95 5.70 12.06
CA TYR A 49 -22.75 5.48 13.26
C TYR A 49 -23.21 4.01 13.38
N ILE A 50 -23.53 3.36 12.25
CA ILE A 50 -23.87 1.93 12.24
C ILE A 50 -22.70 1.10 12.78
N GLY A 51 -21.47 1.40 12.37
CA GLY A 51 -20.25 0.73 12.83
C GLY A 51 -19.63 1.30 14.12
N ASP A 52 -20.35 2.12 14.88
CA ASP A 52 -19.91 2.71 16.18
C ASP A 52 -18.63 3.57 16.15
N THR A 53 -18.17 3.97 14.97
CA THR A 53 -17.09 4.96 14.81
C THR A 53 -17.58 6.34 15.28
N ILE A 54 -18.78 6.74 14.87
CA ILE A 54 -19.52 7.86 15.45
C ILE A 54 -20.44 7.30 16.53
N LYS A 55 -20.16 7.61 17.80
CA LYS A 55 -20.90 7.02 18.93
C LYS A 55 -22.23 7.70 19.25
N SER A 56 -22.39 8.96 18.86
CA SER A 56 -23.57 9.76 19.20
C SER A 56 -24.43 9.99 17.96
N ARG A 57 -25.69 9.59 18.03
CA ARG A 57 -26.70 9.85 17.01
C ARG A 57 -26.88 11.35 16.77
N ASP A 58 -26.89 12.13 17.85
CA ASP A 58 -27.12 13.58 17.81
C ASP A 58 -26.01 14.34 17.09
N ALA A 59 -24.79 13.77 17.03
CA ALA A 59 -23.70 14.35 16.24
C ALA A 59 -24.01 14.41 14.73
N LEU A 60 -24.97 13.60 14.25
CA LEU A 60 -25.41 13.59 12.86
C LEU A 60 -26.51 14.63 12.57
N LEU A 61 -27.12 15.23 13.60
CA LEU A 61 -28.23 16.18 13.48
C LEU A 61 -27.71 17.62 13.65
N LEU A 62 -27.31 18.26 12.55
CA LEU A 62 -26.53 19.51 12.61
C LEU A 62 -27.39 20.76 12.89
N GLN A 63 -28.68 20.75 12.53
CA GLN A 63 -29.61 21.86 12.76
C GLN A 63 -31.02 21.33 13.04
N THR A 64 -31.82 22.14 13.74
CA THR A 64 -33.26 21.90 13.94
C THR A 64 -34.09 23.00 13.25
N PRO A 65 -35.38 22.76 12.98
CA PRO A 65 -36.30 23.79 12.48
C PRO A 65 -36.32 25.06 13.36
N GLU A 66 -36.31 24.91 14.68
CA GLU A 66 -36.32 26.01 15.64
C GLU A 66 -35.02 26.81 15.53
N ALA A 67 -33.87 26.14 15.51
CA ALA A 67 -32.59 26.82 15.33
C ALA A 67 -32.48 27.56 13.98
N MET A 68 -33.06 27.00 12.92
CA MET A 68 -33.14 27.65 11.61
C MET A 68 -34.06 28.88 11.64
N LYS A 69 -35.17 28.82 12.38
CA LYS A 69 -36.08 29.96 12.56
C LYS A 69 -35.43 31.07 13.38
N ASP A 70 -34.82 30.74 14.51
CA ASP A 70 -34.24 31.73 15.43
C ASP A 70 -33.01 32.43 14.84
N LYS A 71 -32.13 31.68 14.17
CA LYS A 71 -30.87 32.23 13.63
C LYS A 71 -31.04 32.88 12.26
N TYR A 72 -31.96 32.36 11.44
CA TYR A 72 -32.07 32.73 10.04
C TYR A 72 -33.47 33.12 9.61
N ASN A 73 -34.46 33.21 10.51
CA ASN A 73 -35.85 33.53 10.15
C ASN A 73 -36.36 32.73 8.93
N ILE A 74 -36.02 31.44 8.88
CA ILE A 74 -36.48 30.51 7.83
C ILE A 74 -37.63 29.69 8.42
N ASP A 75 -38.76 29.62 7.72
CA ASP A 75 -39.85 28.71 8.07
C ASP A 75 -39.52 27.31 7.55
N VAL A 76 -39.26 26.36 8.45
CA VAL A 76 -38.95 24.98 8.08
C VAL A 76 -40.09 24.08 8.50
N ARG A 77 -40.70 23.40 7.52
CA ARG A 77 -41.84 22.50 7.71
C ARG A 77 -41.40 21.06 7.45
N ILE A 78 -41.02 20.37 8.52
CA ILE A 78 -40.74 18.93 8.52
C ILE A 78 -42.04 18.11 8.44
N LYS A 79 -41.95 16.84 8.04
CA LYS A 79 -43.13 15.99 7.76
C LYS A 79 -44.13 16.65 6.81
N ASN A 80 -43.66 17.49 5.89
CA ASN A 80 -44.48 18.11 4.85
C ASN A 80 -43.96 17.69 3.47
N GLU A 81 -44.77 16.93 2.75
CA GLU A 81 -44.42 16.42 1.42
C GLU A 81 -45.10 17.26 0.33
N VAL A 82 -44.32 17.83 -0.58
CA VAL A 82 -44.87 18.46 -1.78
C VAL A 82 -45.31 17.36 -2.74
N LEU A 83 -46.57 17.37 -3.14
CA LEU A 83 -47.19 16.36 -4.01
C LEU A 83 -47.22 16.77 -5.48
N GLU A 84 -47.37 18.08 -5.72
CA GLU A 84 -47.54 18.66 -7.05
C GLU A 84 -46.98 20.09 -7.11
N ILE A 85 -46.48 20.46 -8.29
CA ILE A 85 -46.06 21.81 -8.63
C ILE A 85 -46.92 22.26 -9.81
N ASP A 86 -47.56 23.41 -9.67
CA ASP A 86 -48.28 24.11 -10.74
C ASP A 86 -47.45 25.32 -11.18
N PRO A 87 -46.72 25.21 -12.31
CA PRO A 87 -45.87 26.30 -12.79
C PRO A 87 -46.65 27.53 -13.25
N ASP A 88 -47.86 27.33 -13.80
CA ASP A 88 -48.66 28.40 -14.39
C ASP A 88 -49.32 29.26 -13.32
N ALA A 89 -49.87 28.64 -12.27
CA ALA A 89 -50.43 29.34 -11.12
C ALA A 89 -49.39 29.71 -10.06
N LYS A 90 -48.11 29.33 -10.25
CA LYS A 90 -47.00 29.53 -9.30
C LYS A 90 -47.33 29.08 -7.87
N LYS A 91 -47.82 27.84 -7.75
CA LYS A 91 -48.17 27.23 -6.47
C LYS A 91 -47.70 25.78 -6.35
N VAL A 92 -47.60 25.30 -5.12
CA VAL A 92 -47.33 23.89 -4.81
C VAL A 92 -48.46 23.34 -3.94
N ILE A 93 -48.76 22.05 -4.11
CA ILE A 93 -49.69 21.32 -3.24
C ILE A 93 -48.86 20.54 -2.23
N VAL A 94 -49.10 20.78 -0.94
CA VAL A 94 -48.33 20.20 0.17
C VAL A 94 -49.24 19.37 1.05
N LYS A 95 -48.77 18.18 1.44
CA LYS A 95 -49.42 17.31 2.42
C LYS A 95 -48.65 17.36 3.74
N ASP A 96 -49.32 17.77 4.80
CA ASP A 96 -48.79 17.63 6.16
C ASP A 96 -49.01 16.19 6.63
N LEU A 97 -47.92 15.43 6.72
CA LEU A 97 -47.92 14.02 7.11
C LEU A 97 -48.28 13.82 8.60
N LYS A 98 -48.28 14.87 9.43
CA LYS A 98 -48.76 14.78 10.82
C LYS A 98 -50.28 14.84 10.91
N THR A 99 -50.93 15.65 10.07
CA THR A 99 -52.38 15.90 10.14
C THR A 99 -53.17 15.27 8.98
N ASP A 100 -52.48 14.72 7.99
CA ASP A 100 -53.01 14.19 6.72
C ASP A 100 -53.73 15.25 5.85
N LYS A 101 -53.64 16.53 6.24
CA LYS A 101 -54.27 17.64 5.51
C LYS A 101 -53.40 18.09 4.34
N THR A 102 -54.07 18.44 3.25
CA THR A 102 -53.44 19.03 2.05
C THR A 102 -53.75 20.52 1.99
N TYR A 103 -52.78 21.33 1.60
CA TYR A 103 -52.93 22.77 1.41
C TYR A 103 -52.09 23.27 0.22
N GLU A 104 -52.38 24.48 -0.23
CA GLU A 104 -51.64 25.14 -1.32
C GLU A 104 -50.70 26.21 -0.75
N GLU A 105 -49.53 26.37 -1.35
CA GLU A 105 -48.59 27.44 -1.03
C GLU A 105 -48.07 28.10 -2.32
N SER A 106 -48.20 29.43 -2.43
CA SER A 106 -47.73 30.20 -3.60
C SER A 106 -46.25 30.55 -3.50
N TYR A 107 -45.59 30.81 -4.63
CA TYR A 107 -44.19 31.22 -4.68
C TYR A 107 -43.90 32.30 -5.73
N ASP A 108 -42.88 33.11 -5.48
CA ASP A 108 -42.24 33.92 -6.53
C ASP A 108 -41.11 33.16 -7.21
N ASP A 109 -40.34 32.39 -6.43
CA ASP A 109 -39.27 31.51 -6.89
C ASP A 109 -39.38 30.13 -6.18
N LEU A 110 -39.17 29.04 -6.92
CA LEU A 110 -39.20 27.66 -6.40
C LEU A 110 -37.85 26.97 -6.63
N VAL A 111 -37.33 26.31 -5.60
CA VAL A 111 -36.08 25.53 -5.67
C VAL A 111 -36.35 24.06 -5.39
N ILE A 112 -36.02 23.20 -6.35
CA ILE A 112 -36.10 21.74 -6.23
C ILE A 112 -34.73 21.21 -5.80
N ALA A 113 -34.63 20.71 -4.57
CA ALA A 113 -33.44 20.11 -3.97
C ALA A 113 -33.76 18.73 -3.37
N THR A 114 -34.60 17.96 -4.07
CA THR A 114 -35.15 16.67 -3.64
C THR A 114 -34.13 15.53 -3.60
N GLY A 115 -32.92 15.74 -4.11
CA GLY A 115 -31.84 14.78 -4.09
C GLY A 115 -32.11 13.52 -4.92
N SER A 116 -31.62 12.38 -4.44
CA SER A 116 -31.83 11.07 -5.05
C SER A 116 -32.34 10.06 -4.01
N SER A 117 -32.69 8.85 -4.44
CA SER A 117 -33.06 7.72 -3.58
C SER A 117 -32.33 6.45 -4.01
N PRO A 118 -32.09 5.48 -3.11
CA PRO A 118 -31.48 4.19 -3.47
C PRO A 118 -32.25 3.49 -4.59
N LEU A 119 -31.52 2.91 -5.54
CA LEU A 119 -32.11 2.16 -6.64
C LEU A 119 -32.55 0.78 -6.16
N LYS A 120 -33.84 0.46 -6.34
CA LYS A 120 -34.41 -0.88 -6.12
C LYS A 120 -34.84 -1.48 -7.48
N PRO A 121 -34.03 -2.37 -8.09
CA PRO A 121 -34.39 -3.05 -9.34
C PRO A 121 -35.47 -4.11 -9.09
N GLN A 122 -36.09 -4.58 -10.18
CA GLN A 122 -37.11 -5.63 -10.11
C GLN A 122 -36.46 -7.02 -9.98
N ILE A 123 -35.88 -7.30 -8.80
CA ILE A 123 -35.34 -8.63 -8.46
C ILE A 123 -36.41 -9.38 -7.66
N PRO A 124 -36.75 -10.64 -8.02
CA PRO A 124 -37.67 -11.45 -7.21
C PRO A 124 -37.23 -11.52 -5.75
N GLY A 125 -38.15 -11.25 -4.82
CA GLY A 125 -37.88 -11.27 -3.37
C GLY A 125 -37.17 -10.03 -2.81
N ILE A 126 -36.96 -8.96 -3.59
CA ILE A 126 -36.23 -7.75 -3.14
C ILE A 126 -36.91 -6.99 -1.98
N ASP A 127 -38.21 -7.21 -1.76
CA ASP A 127 -38.98 -6.61 -0.66
C ASP A 127 -38.96 -7.46 0.63
N HIS A 128 -38.07 -8.45 0.71
CA HIS A 128 -37.89 -9.27 1.91
C HIS A 128 -37.53 -8.41 3.13
N LYS A 129 -38.08 -8.74 4.29
CA LYS A 129 -37.97 -7.94 5.54
C LYS A 129 -36.51 -7.74 6.03
N ASN A 130 -35.60 -8.65 5.68
CA ASN A 130 -34.18 -8.58 6.05
C ASN A 130 -33.33 -7.77 5.02
N ILE A 131 -33.95 -7.14 4.02
CA ILE A 131 -33.27 -6.31 3.02
C ILE A 131 -33.43 -4.85 3.37
N PHE A 132 -32.30 -4.16 3.48
CA PHE A 132 -32.21 -2.75 3.86
C PHE A 132 -31.53 -1.93 2.76
N THR A 133 -31.80 -0.63 2.78
CA THR A 133 -31.08 0.39 2.01
C THR A 133 -30.66 1.48 2.98
N LEU A 134 -29.60 2.22 2.70
CA LEU A 134 -29.16 3.34 3.55
C LEU A 134 -29.19 4.65 2.77
N TRP A 135 -29.99 5.62 3.22
CA TRP A 135 -30.04 6.95 2.63
C TRP A 135 -30.34 8.08 3.62
N ASN A 136 -31.18 7.80 4.62
CA ASN A 136 -31.61 8.77 5.61
C ASN A 136 -31.44 8.24 7.05
N VAL A 137 -31.73 9.09 8.03
CA VAL A 137 -31.59 8.77 9.47
C VAL A 137 -32.48 7.59 9.89
N ASN A 138 -33.70 7.49 9.36
CA ASN A 138 -34.59 6.37 9.70
C ASN A 138 -34.07 5.04 9.14
N ASP A 139 -33.48 5.05 7.95
CA ASP A 139 -32.82 3.86 7.38
C ASP A 139 -31.67 3.39 8.29
N MET A 140 -30.86 4.33 8.75
CA MET A 140 -29.75 4.08 9.67
C MET A 140 -30.26 3.52 11.02
N ASP A 141 -31.28 4.14 11.60
CA ASP A 141 -31.90 3.68 12.85
C ASP A 141 -32.48 2.27 12.69
N ASN A 142 -33.16 1.98 11.58
CA ASN A 142 -33.70 0.65 11.29
C ASN A 142 -32.59 -0.41 11.19
N ILE A 143 -31.49 -0.11 10.50
CA ILE A 143 -30.34 -1.01 10.41
C ILE A 143 -29.71 -1.23 11.79
N LYS A 144 -29.45 -0.17 12.55
CA LYS A 144 -28.81 -0.27 13.87
C LYS A 144 -29.67 -1.05 14.86
N SER A 145 -30.98 -0.77 14.91
CA SER A 145 -31.92 -1.51 15.76
C SER A 145 -31.98 -2.98 15.35
N TYR A 146 -32.03 -3.28 14.05
CA TYR A 146 -32.04 -4.65 13.58
C TYR A 146 -30.81 -5.45 14.03
N ILE A 147 -29.61 -4.86 13.91
CA ILE A 147 -28.35 -5.46 14.38
C ILE A 147 -28.40 -5.74 15.89
N ASN A 148 -28.83 -4.75 16.68
CA ASN A 148 -28.83 -4.84 18.15
C ASN A 148 -29.88 -5.82 18.69
N GLU A 149 -31.08 -5.86 18.10
CA GLU A 149 -32.21 -6.63 18.60
C GLU A 149 -32.13 -8.12 18.21
N ASN A 150 -31.62 -8.43 17.02
CA ASN A 150 -31.69 -9.78 16.45
C ASN A 150 -30.39 -10.60 16.63
N LYS A 151 -29.34 -10.02 17.25
CA LYS A 151 -28.04 -10.70 17.48
C LYS A 151 -27.52 -11.44 16.24
N ILE A 152 -27.56 -10.76 15.10
CA ILE A 152 -27.14 -11.34 13.83
C ILE A 152 -25.63 -11.58 13.78
N SER A 153 -25.21 -12.47 12.89
CA SER A 153 -23.81 -12.91 12.75
C SER A 153 -23.22 -12.65 11.37
N SER A 154 -24.07 -12.42 10.36
CA SER A 154 -23.68 -12.36 8.95
C SER A 154 -24.50 -11.35 8.17
N ALA A 155 -23.86 -10.60 7.27
CA ALA A 155 -24.51 -9.64 6.39
C ALA A 155 -23.94 -9.71 4.97
N ALA A 156 -24.79 -9.50 3.97
CA ALA A 156 -24.33 -9.28 2.60
C ALA A 156 -24.53 -7.83 2.18
N VAL A 157 -23.55 -7.27 1.48
CA VAL A 157 -23.66 -5.96 0.83
C VAL A 157 -23.71 -6.18 -0.67
N ILE A 158 -24.73 -5.65 -1.34
CA ILE A 158 -24.88 -5.75 -2.79
C ILE A 158 -24.51 -4.42 -3.43
N GLY A 159 -23.45 -4.42 -4.23
CA GLY A 159 -22.88 -3.25 -4.91
C GLY A 159 -21.63 -2.72 -4.20
N GLY A 160 -20.51 -2.71 -4.91
CA GLY A 160 -19.19 -2.26 -4.48
C GLY A 160 -18.91 -0.77 -4.76
N GLY A 161 -19.95 0.08 -4.72
CA GLY A 161 -19.78 1.54 -4.78
C GLY A 161 -19.29 2.14 -3.46
N PHE A 162 -19.15 3.47 -3.38
CA PHE A 162 -18.72 4.18 -2.16
C PHE A 162 -19.48 3.74 -0.90
N ILE A 163 -20.82 3.85 -0.95
CA ILE A 163 -21.70 3.49 0.17
C ILE A 163 -21.60 2.00 0.52
N GLY A 164 -21.46 1.13 -0.49
CA GLY A 164 -21.33 -0.31 -0.27
C GLY A 164 -20.02 -0.68 0.42
N LEU A 165 -18.92 -0.04 0.04
CA LEU A 165 -17.62 -0.22 0.70
C LEU A 165 -17.65 0.33 2.13
N GLU A 166 -18.23 1.50 2.36
CA GLU A 166 -18.41 2.06 3.70
C GLU A 166 -19.29 1.15 4.58
N MET A 167 -20.36 0.59 4.02
CA MET A 167 -21.23 -0.35 4.73
C MET A 167 -20.53 -1.68 5.02
N ALA A 168 -19.75 -2.21 4.08
CA ALA A 168 -18.98 -3.43 4.31
C ALA A 168 -17.99 -3.25 5.46
N GLU A 169 -17.26 -2.14 5.50
CA GLU A 169 -16.35 -1.81 6.61
C GLU A 169 -17.11 -1.66 7.94
N ASN A 170 -18.21 -0.93 7.96
CA ASN A 170 -18.93 -0.65 9.21
C ASN A 170 -19.72 -1.84 9.74
N LEU A 171 -20.17 -2.77 8.88
CA LEU A 171 -20.76 -4.04 9.32
C LEU A 171 -19.69 -5.00 9.86
N ASP A 172 -18.49 -5.01 9.28
CA ASP A 172 -17.36 -5.75 9.83
C ASP A 172 -16.94 -5.20 11.22
N HIS A 173 -16.86 -3.88 11.38
CA HIS A 173 -16.65 -3.26 12.70
C HIS A 173 -17.76 -3.55 13.72
N ALA A 174 -18.98 -3.82 13.25
CA ALA A 174 -20.09 -4.31 14.07
C ALA A 174 -19.97 -5.81 14.41
N ASN A 175 -18.84 -6.45 14.11
CA ASN A 175 -18.52 -7.86 14.32
C ASN A 175 -19.39 -8.83 13.50
N LEU A 176 -19.81 -8.43 12.29
CA LEU A 176 -20.55 -9.30 11.38
C LEU A 176 -19.64 -9.93 10.33
N GLU A 177 -19.91 -11.17 9.95
CA GLU A 177 -19.30 -11.78 8.77
C GLU A 177 -19.89 -11.14 7.51
N VAL A 178 -19.06 -10.43 6.75
CA VAL A 178 -19.53 -9.67 5.58
C VAL A 178 -19.20 -10.38 4.28
N THR A 179 -20.20 -10.51 3.41
CA THR A 179 -20.03 -10.87 1.99
C THR A 179 -20.37 -9.66 1.11
N LEU A 180 -19.41 -9.16 0.34
CA LEU A 180 -19.61 -8.08 -0.62
C LEU A 180 -19.77 -8.67 -2.03
N ILE A 181 -20.92 -8.43 -2.66
CA ILE A 181 -21.26 -8.93 -3.99
C ILE A 181 -21.33 -7.76 -4.98
N GLU A 182 -20.54 -7.82 -6.04
CA GLU A 182 -20.51 -6.82 -7.11
C GLU A 182 -20.57 -7.50 -8.49
N MET A 183 -21.46 -6.97 -9.33
CA MET A 183 -21.70 -7.49 -10.67
C MET A 183 -20.53 -7.22 -11.61
N GLN A 184 -19.81 -6.12 -11.43
CA GLN A 184 -18.62 -5.80 -12.21
C GLN A 184 -17.41 -6.62 -11.76
N ASN A 185 -16.37 -6.61 -12.60
CA ASN A 185 -15.07 -7.19 -12.26
C ASN A 185 -14.28 -6.38 -11.22
N GLN A 186 -14.85 -5.29 -10.69
CA GLN A 186 -14.18 -4.45 -9.71
C GLN A 186 -15.15 -3.69 -8.81
N VAL A 187 -14.65 -3.28 -7.65
CA VAL A 187 -15.29 -2.31 -6.77
C VAL A 187 -14.89 -0.90 -7.21
N MET A 188 -15.57 0.10 -6.67
CA MET A 188 -15.26 1.52 -6.80
C MET A 188 -15.07 1.95 -8.27
N ALA A 189 -16.14 1.88 -9.06
CA ALA A 189 -16.14 2.13 -10.50
C ALA A 189 -15.39 3.38 -11.00
N PRO A 190 -15.27 4.51 -10.25
CA PRO A 190 -14.43 5.64 -10.65
C PRO A 190 -12.94 5.30 -10.83
N LEU A 191 -12.42 4.30 -10.12
CA LEU A 191 -11.06 3.78 -10.33
C LEU A 191 -11.00 2.87 -11.56
N ASP A 192 -9.82 2.78 -12.17
CA ASP A 192 -9.51 1.71 -13.13
C ASP A 192 -9.17 0.41 -12.38
N LEU A 193 -9.25 -0.73 -13.10
CA LEU A 193 -9.21 -2.07 -12.51
C LEU A 193 -7.97 -2.30 -11.67
N GLU A 194 -6.79 -1.93 -12.19
CA GLU A 194 -5.52 -2.12 -11.50
C GLU A 194 -5.40 -1.28 -10.22
N MET A 195 -6.12 -0.16 -10.12
CA MET A 195 -6.21 0.61 -8.88
C MET A 195 -7.23 -0.01 -7.92
N ALA A 196 -8.33 -0.57 -8.43
CA ALA A 196 -9.33 -1.27 -7.64
C ALA A 196 -8.85 -2.62 -7.07
N ASN A 197 -7.94 -3.31 -7.76
CA ASN A 197 -7.32 -4.54 -7.27
C ASN A 197 -6.59 -4.34 -5.93
N LEU A 198 -6.01 -3.16 -5.70
CA LEU A 198 -5.43 -2.79 -4.39
C LEU A 198 -6.50 -2.79 -3.29
N LEU A 199 -7.72 -2.38 -3.62
CA LEU A 199 -8.85 -2.43 -2.70
C LEU A 199 -9.37 -3.85 -2.52
N HIS A 200 -9.40 -4.66 -3.58
CA HIS A 200 -9.82 -6.06 -3.46
C HIS A 200 -8.93 -6.86 -2.52
N GLU A 201 -7.60 -6.75 -2.70
CA GLU A 201 -6.63 -7.39 -1.82
C GLU A 201 -6.84 -6.93 -0.36
N ASN A 202 -7.05 -5.62 -0.15
CA ASN A 202 -7.28 -5.06 1.17
C ASN A 202 -8.62 -5.49 1.81
N ILE A 203 -9.70 -5.57 1.04
CA ILE A 203 -11.02 -6.04 1.50
C ILE A 203 -10.93 -7.50 1.96
N ILE A 204 -10.30 -8.36 1.16
CA ILE A 204 -10.12 -9.79 1.48
C ILE A 204 -9.18 -9.97 2.67
N ALA A 205 -8.11 -9.17 2.75
CA ALA A 205 -7.18 -9.21 3.88
C ALA A 205 -7.84 -8.81 5.22
N ASN A 206 -8.93 -8.05 5.18
CA ASN A 206 -9.75 -7.71 6.34
C ASN A 206 -10.87 -8.73 6.62
N GLY A 207 -10.90 -9.86 5.89
CA GLY A 207 -11.81 -10.98 6.20
C GLY A 207 -13.19 -10.91 5.53
N VAL A 208 -13.42 -9.92 4.66
CA VAL A 208 -14.65 -9.82 3.86
C VAL A 208 -14.59 -10.80 2.69
N ASP A 209 -15.66 -11.57 2.50
CA ASP A 209 -15.83 -12.42 1.33
C ASP A 209 -16.25 -11.57 0.11
N LEU A 210 -15.38 -11.45 -0.89
CA LEU A 210 -15.57 -10.58 -2.04
C LEU A 210 -15.93 -11.38 -3.29
N ILE A 211 -17.17 -11.23 -3.75
CA ILE A 211 -17.68 -11.87 -4.96
C ILE A 211 -17.80 -10.80 -6.05
N LEU A 212 -16.99 -10.94 -7.10
CA LEU A 212 -16.97 -10.06 -8.28
C LEU A 212 -17.52 -10.81 -9.51
N ASN A 213 -17.87 -10.08 -10.57
CA ASN A 213 -18.43 -10.63 -11.81
C ASN A 213 -19.73 -11.42 -11.62
N ASP A 214 -20.46 -11.19 -10.52
CA ASP A 214 -21.69 -11.92 -10.25
C ASP A 214 -22.77 -11.00 -9.68
N GLY A 215 -23.97 -11.11 -10.25
CA GLY A 215 -25.12 -10.29 -9.89
C GLY A 215 -26.17 -11.10 -9.15
N VAL A 216 -26.98 -10.44 -8.34
CA VAL A 216 -28.11 -11.10 -7.66
C VAL A 216 -29.22 -11.41 -8.67
N LYS A 217 -29.62 -12.68 -8.73
CA LYS A 217 -30.72 -13.18 -9.57
C LYS A 217 -32.06 -13.17 -8.82
N ALA A 218 -32.07 -13.60 -7.56
CA ALA A 218 -33.27 -13.64 -6.72
C ALA A 218 -32.90 -13.65 -5.23
N PHE A 219 -33.87 -13.26 -4.40
CA PHE A 219 -33.86 -13.46 -2.97
C PHE A 219 -34.94 -14.44 -2.58
N GLU A 220 -34.62 -15.39 -1.70
CA GLU A 220 -35.54 -16.38 -1.18
C GLU A 220 -35.51 -16.38 0.35
N ASP A 221 -36.65 -16.71 0.95
CA ASP A 221 -36.75 -16.88 2.40
C ASP A 221 -35.99 -18.14 2.83
N ALA A 222 -35.18 -18.02 3.88
CA ALA A 222 -34.46 -19.10 4.52
C ALA A 222 -34.73 -19.12 6.04
N GLY A 223 -35.98 -18.85 6.43
CA GLY A 223 -36.46 -18.88 7.81
C GLY A 223 -36.20 -17.56 8.53
N GLU A 224 -35.24 -17.54 9.44
CA GLU A 224 -34.79 -16.28 10.07
C GLU A 224 -33.77 -15.52 9.20
N LYS A 225 -33.16 -16.24 8.25
CA LYS A 225 -32.15 -15.74 7.31
C LYS A 225 -32.75 -15.49 5.93
N ILE A 226 -31.96 -14.85 5.08
CA ILE A 226 -32.27 -14.65 3.67
C ILE A 226 -31.25 -15.38 2.80
N LYS A 227 -31.73 -16.06 1.76
CA LYS A 227 -30.91 -16.68 0.73
C LYS A 227 -30.83 -15.76 -0.49
N ILE A 228 -29.62 -15.52 -0.95
CA ILE A 228 -29.29 -14.75 -2.15
C ILE A 228 -28.85 -15.75 -3.21
N ILE A 229 -29.59 -15.81 -4.32
CA ILE A 229 -29.23 -16.62 -5.48
C ILE A 229 -28.51 -15.71 -6.47
N LEU A 230 -27.26 -16.03 -6.78
CA LEU A 230 -26.47 -15.29 -7.75
C LEU A 230 -26.71 -15.78 -9.18
N THR A 231 -26.24 -15.01 -10.15
CA THR A 231 -26.44 -15.31 -11.58
C THR A 231 -25.63 -16.55 -11.99
N SER A 232 -24.47 -16.78 -11.36
CA SER A 232 -23.69 -18.01 -11.52
C SER A 232 -24.37 -19.27 -10.98
N GLY A 233 -25.41 -19.12 -10.14
CA GLY A 233 -26.02 -20.21 -9.37
C GLY A 233 -25.39 -20.43 -7.99
N GLN A 234 -24.35 -19.68 -7.62
CA GLN A 234 -23.88 -19.65 -6.24
C GLN A 234 -24.98 -19.13 -5.30
N GLU A 235 -25.12 -19.78 -4.14
CA GLU A 235 -26.06 -19.38 -3.09
C GLU A 235 -25.29 -18.80 -1.90
N VAL A 236 -25.76 -17.68 -1.37
CA VAL A 236 -25.22 -17.03 -0.17
C VAL A 236 -26.36 -16.87 0.84
N ILE A 237 -26.20 -17.40 2.06
CA ILE A 237 -27.22 -17.33 3.11
C ILE A 237 -26.69 -16.44 4.23
N VAL A 238 -27.41 -15.35 4.53
CA VAL A 238 -27.01 -14.34 5.51
C VAL A 238 -28.20 -13.90 6.36
N ASP A 239 -27.93 -13.25 7.49
CA ASP A 239 -28.98 -12.73 8.37
C ASP A 239 -29.56 -11.41 7.82
N MET A 240 -28.74 -10.60 7.15
CA MET A 240 -29.11 -9.26 6.68
C MET A 240 -28.55 -8.98 5.28
N VAL A 241 -29.26 -8.18 4.48
CA VAL A 241 -28.76 -7.66 3.20
C VAL A 241 -28.83 -6.13 3.19
N VAL A 242 -27.77 -5.47 2.71
CA VAL A 242 -27.75 -4.03 2.41
C VAL A 242 -27.59 -3.82 0.91
N LEU A 243 -28.60 -3.22 0.28
CA LEU A 243 -28.58 -2.85 -1.13
C LEU A 243 -27.91 -1.48 -1.33
N SER A 244 -26.80 -1.45 -2.07
CA SER A 244 -26.02 -0.26 -2.41
C SER A 244 -25.61 -0.26 -3.90
N ILE A 245 -26.57 -0.44 -4.79
CA ILE A 245 -26.38 -0.57 -6.25
C ILE A 245 -26.60 0.75 -7.02
N GLY A 246 -26.43 1.88 -6.34
CA GLY A 246 -26.58 3.21 -6.90
C GLY A 246 -27.91 3.89 -6.55
N VAL A 247 -28.12 5.05 -7.16
CA VAL A 247 -29.20 5.99 -6.80
C VAL A 247 -29.92 6.49 -8.03
N LYS A 248 -31.18 6.88 -7.85
CA LYS A 248 -32.04 7.48 -8.87
C LYS A 248 -32.44 8.90 -8.43
N PRO A 249 -32.37 9.92 -9.31
CA PRO A 249 -32.83 11.27 -8.96
C PRO A 249 -34.32 11.29 -8.61
N ASN A 250 -34.69 12.07 -7.58
CA ASN A 250 -36.07 12.24 -7.11
C ASN A 250 -36.77 13.32 -7.94
N SER A 251 -36.99 13.05 -9.23
CA SER A 251 -37.49 14.01 -10.22
C SER A 251 -38.99 13.88 -10.49
N GLU A 252 -39.74 13.10 -9.70
CA GLU A 252 -41.14 12.80 -9.96
C GLU A 252 -42.01 14.08 -9.98
N LEU A 253 -41.73 15.04 -9.09
CA LEU A 253 -42.40 16.34 -9.09
C LEU A 253 -42.11 17.15 -10.36
N ALA A 254 -40.85 17.17 -10.78
CA ALA A 254 -40.43 17.86 -12.00
C ALA A 254 -41.08 17.23 -13.25
N ALA A 255 -41.19 15.90 -13.29
CA ALA A 255 -41.86 15.19 -14.37
C ALA A 255 -43.36 15.55 -14.46
N LYS A 256 -44.08 15.52 -13.33
CA LYS A 256 -45.50 15.89 -13.27
C LYS A 256 -45.74 17.35 -13.67
N ALA A 257 -44.80 18.22 -13.33
CA ALA A 257 -44.81 19.63 -13.71
C ALA A 257 -44.31 19.91 -15.14
N ASN A 258 -44.11 18.87 -15.97
CA ASN A 258 -43.63 18.95 -17.35
C ASN A 258 -42.27 19.67 -17.52
N LEU A 259 -41.38 19.58 -16.51
CA LEU A 259 -40.02 20.09 -16.63
C LEU A 259 -39.17 19.16 -17.49
N ALA A 260 -38.19 19.74 -18.21
CA ALA A 260 -37.27 18.98 -19.03
C ALA A 260 -36.37 18.06 -18.18
N LEU A 261 -36.38 16.76 -18.52
CA LEU A 261 -35.56 15.74 -17.86
C LEU A 261 -34.66 15.04 -18.88
N ASN A 262 -33.49 14.60 -18.45
CA ASN A 262 -32.61 13.78 -19.28
C ASN A 262 -33.04 12.30 -19.29
N ALA A 263 -32.31 11.47 -20.04
CA ALA A 263 -32.61 10.03 -20.17
C ALA A 263 -32.56 9.28 -18.82
N LYS A 264 -31.75 9.74 -17.86
CA LYS A 264 -31.64 9.19 -16.51
C LYS A 264 -32.63 9.83 -15.51
N LYS A 265 -33.58 10.62 -16.02
CA LYS A 265 -34.57 11.37 -15.22
C LYS A 265 -33.97 12.48 -14.34
N GLY A 266 -32.73 12.90 -14.59
CA GLY A 266 -32.19 14.12 -13.96
C GLY A 266 -32.85 15.37 -14.54
N ILE A 267 -33.10 16.38 -13.71
CA ILE A 267 -33.65 17.68 -14.15
C ILE A 267 -32.58 18.40 -14.98
N ILE A 268 -32.94 18.82 -16.20
CA ILE A 268 -32.06 19.60 -17.06
C ILE A 268 -32.11 21.05 -16.59
N VAL A 269 -30.93 21.61 -16.31
CA VAL A 269 -30.76 23.01 -15.92
C VAL A 269 -29.75 23.72 -16.81
N ASP A 270 -29.87 25.04 -16.91
CA ASP A 270 -28.84 25.88 -17.51
C ASP A 270 -27.64 26.12 -16.58
N GLU A 271 -26.64 26.86 -17.06
CA GLU A 271 -25.45 27.22 -16.28
C GLU A 271 -25.74 28.10 -15.05
N TYR A 272 -26.93 28.69 -14.94
CA TYR A 272 -27.40 29.48 -13.80
C TYR A 272 -28.35 28.68 -12.88
N LEU A 273 -28.50 27.38 -13.12
CA LEU A 273 -29.31 26.42 -12.35
C LEU A 273 -30.82 26.62 -12.53
N LYS A 274 -31.25 27.23 -13.65
CA LYS A 274 -32.66 27.38 -14.03
C LYS A 274 -33.15 26.13 -14.76
N THR A 275 -34.37 25.71 -14.46
CA THR A 275 -35.06 24.63 -15.20
C THR A 275 -35.70 25.17 -16.49
N SER A 276 -36.42 24.33 -17.23
CA SER A 276 -37.19 24.75 -18.41
C SER A 276 -38.37 25.66 -18.09
N ALA A 277 -38.81 25.75 -16.83
CA ALA A 277 -39.88 26.64 -16.40
C ALA A 277 -39.33 27.90 -15.72
N ASN A 278 -39.96 29.04 -16.03
CA ASN A 278 -39.61 30.30 -15.39
C ASN A 278 -39.85 30.23 -13.88
N HIS A 279 -38.94 30.85 -13.12
CA HIS A 279 -38.98 30.88 -11.65
C HIS A 279 -38.85 29.52 -10.94
N ILE A 280 -38.51 28.45 -11.66
CA ILE A 280 -38.22 27.14 -11.07
C ILE A 280 -36.75 26.79 -11.33
N TYR A 281 -36.06 26.46 -10.25
CA TYR A 281 -34.63 26.17 -10.20
C TYR A 281 -34.40 24.80 -9.56
N ALA A 282 -33.26 24.17 -9.82
CA ALA A 282 -32.93 22.89 -9.22
C ALA A 282 -31.44 22.74 -8.90
N VAL A 283 -31.11 22.04 -7.81
CA VAL A 283 -29.73 21.79 -7.35
C VAL A 283 -29.58 20.42 -6.70
N GLY A 284 -28.34 19.94 -6.60
CA GLY A 284 -27.98 18.68 -5.94
C GLY A 284 -28.13 17.46 -6.85
N ASP A 285 -28.26 16.28 -6.24
CA ASP A 285 -28.24 15.00 -6.96
C ASP A 285 -29.36 14.83 -8.00
N VAL A 286 -30.40 15.66 -7.92
CA VAL A 286 -31.56 15.60 -8.83
C VAL A 286 -31.25 16.19 -10.22
N ILE A 287 -30.18 16.99 -10.37
CA ILE A 287 -29.88 17.71 -11.62
C ILE A 287 -28.82 17.03 -12.49
N GLU A 288 -28.94 17.25 -13.79
CA GLU A 288 -27.86 17.03 -14.75
C GLU A 288 -26.77 18.09 -14.60
N VAL A 289 -25.50 17.68 -14.74
CA VAL A 289 -24.34 18.57 -14.71
C VAL A 289 -23.40 18.30 -15.89
N ASP A 290 -22.63 19.30 -16.27
CA ASP A 290 -21.53 19.10 -17.23
C ASP A 290 -20.34 18.45 -16.51
N ASN A 291 -19.77 17.41 -17.12
CA ASN A 291 -18.45 16.93 -16.74
C ASN A 291 -17.41 18.00 -17.03
N PHE A 292 -16.59 18.35 -16.05
CA PHE A 292 -15.61 19.44 -16.20
C PHE A 292 -14.58 19.18 -17.31
N ILE A 293 -14.23 17.92 -17.55
CA ILE A 293 -13.19 17.49 -18.49
C ILE A 293 -13.77 17.33 -19.90
N THR A 294 -14.78 16.46 -20.05
CA THR A 294 -15.34 16.09 -21.36
C THR A 294 -16.38 17.09 -21.87
N LYS A 295 -16.94 17.92 -20.99
CA LYS A 295 -18.10 18.80 -21.24
C LYS A 295 -19.40 18.06 -21.57
N GLU A 296 -19.39 16.73 -21.51
CA GLU A 296 -20.59 15.91 -21.71
C GLU A 296 -21.50 16.00 -20.48
N LYS A 297 -22.81 15.83 -20.74
CA LYS A 297 -23.83 15.78 -19.71
C LYS A 297 -23.72 14.50 -18.88
N THR A 298 -23.79 14.63 -17.55
CA THR A 298 -23.70 13.51 -16.62
C THR A 298 -24.45 13.78 -15.32
N MET A 299 -24.50 12.78 -14.44
CA MET A 299 -25.05 12.86 -13.08
C MET A 299 -23.91 12.55 -12.10
N ILE A 300 -23.62 13.46 -11.17
CA ILE A 300 -22.57 13.29 -10.15
C ILE A 300 -23.19 13.61 -8.77
N PRO A 301 -23.78 12.61 -8.10
CA PRO A 301 -24.45 12.80 -6.82
C PRO A 301 -23.43 12.87 -5.67
N LEU A 302 -22.89 14.08 -5.44
CA LEU A 302 -21.90 14.34 -4.40
C LEU A 302 -22.25 15.60 -3.62
N ALA A 303 -22.02 15.57 -2.30
CA ALA A 303 -22.38 16.66 -1.39
C ALA A 303 -21.64 17.98 -1.70
N GLY A 304 -20.37 17.91 -2.12
CA GLY A 304 -19.57 19.08 -2.48
C GLY A 304 -20.20 19.90 -3.62
N PRO A 305 -20.45 19.30 -4.81
CA PRO A 305 -21.24 19.91 -5.87
C PRO A 305 -22.59 20.49 -5.41
N ALA A 306 -23.39 19.72 -4.66
CA ALA A 306 -24.71 20.16 -4.20
C ALA A 306 -24.64 21.47 -3.39
N ASN A 307 -23.70 21.58 -2.46
CA ASN A 307 -23.50 22.79 -1.65
C ASN A 307 -22.99 23.98 -2.49
N LYS A 308 -22.09 23.76 -3.45
CA LYS A 308 -21.59 24.80 -4.35
C LYS A 308 -22.68 25.33 -5.26
N GLN A 309 -23.49 24.44 -5.84
CA GLN A 309 -24.65 24.78 -6.66
C GLN A 309 -25.67 25.60 -5.85
N ALA A 310 -26.04 25.14 -4.66
CA ALA A 310 -26.96 25.84 -3.77
C ALA A 310 -26.52 27.27 -3.43
N ARG A 311 -25.23 27.46 -3.14
CA ARG A 311 -24.67 28.80 -2.88
C ARG A 311 -24.77 29.71 -4.11
N ILE A 312 -24.45 29.19 -5.30
CA ILE A 312 -24.53 29.92 -6.57
C ILE A 312 -25.99 30.30 -6.85
N LEU A 313 -26.92 29.35 -6.71
CA LEU A 313 -28.33 29.59 -6.95
C LEU A 313 -28.89 30.69 -6.02
N ALA A 314 -28.59 30.63 -4.73
CA ALA A 314 -29.03 31.65 -3.78
C ALA A 314 -28.50 33.05 -4.15
N ASP A 315 -27.26 33.15 -4.64
CA ASP A 315 -26.71 34.42 -5.16
C ASP A 315 -27.46 34.89 -6.42
N ASN A 316 -27.77 33.97 -7.33
CA ASN A 316 -28.50 34.28 -8.57
C ASN A 316 -29.94 34.75 -8.32
N LEU A 317 -30.63 34.16 -7.34
CA LEU A 317 -31.97 34.57 -6.91
C LEU A 317 -32.01 36.00 -6.32
N CYS A 318 -30.86 36.51 -5.87
CA CYS A 318 -30.66 37.88 -5.38
C CYS A 318 -30.08 38.83 -6.45
N GLY A 319 -30.06 38.42 -7.73
CA GLY A 319 -29.69 39.27 -8.85
C GLY A 319 -28.26 39.09 -9.38
N ASP A 320 -27.43 38.24 -8.75
CA ASP A 320 -26.13 37.89 -9.33
C ASP A 320 -26.33 37.05 -10.61
N GLN A 321 -25.29 36.90 -11.43
CA GLN A 321 -25.28 36.04 -12.62
C GLN A 321 -24.06 35.11 -12.58
N LYS A 322 -23.98 34.28 -11.54
CA LYS A 322 -22.90 33.31 -11.33
C LYS A 322 -23.21 32.00 -12.05
N LYS A 323 -22.24 31.52 -12.80
CA LYS A 323 -22.33 30.28 -13.56
C LYS A 323 -21.79 29.10 -12.75
N TYR A 324 -22.43 27.94 -12.89
CA TYR A 324 -21.87 26.67 -12.43
C TYR A 324 -20.98 26.07 -13.50
N HIS A 325 -19.67 26.03 -13.24
CA HIS A 325 -18.67 25.58 -14.23
C HIS A 325 -18.46 24.05 -14.23
N GLY A 326 -19.53 23.26 -14.10
CA GLY A 326 -19.47 21.80 -14.13
C GLY A 326 -18.74 21.14 -12.95
N SER A 327 -18.79 19.81 -12.93
CA SER A 327 -18.32 18.94 -11.86
C SER A 327 -17.13 18.09 -12.33
N GLN A 328 -16.04 18.05 -11.53
CA GLN A 328 -14.88 17.19 -11.81
C GLN A 328 -15.05 15.75 -11.31
N GLY A 329 -16.02 15.48 -10.45
CA GLY A 329 -16.20 14.15 -9.85
C GLY A 329 -15.11 13.78 -8.83
N SER A 330 -14.49 14.77 -8.18
CA SER A 330 -13.58 14.52 -7.05
C SER A 330 -14.29 13.74 -5.95
N ALA A 331 -13.80 12.56 -5.63
CA ALA A 331 -14.37 11.67 -4.61
C ALA A 331 -13.27 10.90 -3.88
N ILE A 332 -13.54 10.55 -2.63
CA ILE A 332 -12.66 9.76 -1.77
C ILE A 332 -13.51 8.81 -0.92
N ALA A 333 -13.01 7.61 -0.64
CA ALA A 333 -13.59 6.63 0.25
C ALA A 333 -12.51 6.09 1.19
N LYS A 334 -12.87 5.84 2.45
CA LYS A 334 -12.12 4.94 3.32
C LYS A 334 -12.62 3.51 3.05
N VAL A 335 -11.68 2.60 2.88
CA VAL A 335 -11.91 1.18 2.62
C VAL A 335 -10.97 0.41 3.53
N PHE A 336 -11.45 0.08 4.73
CA PHE A 336 -10.65 -0.48 5.81
C PHE A 336 -9.40 0.38 6.06
N ASP A 337 -8.22 -0.16 5.78
CA ASP A 337 -6.94 0.49 6.01
C ASP A 337 -6.52 1.47 4.91
N LEU A 338 -7.18 1.42 3.76
CA LEU A 338 -6.82 2.21 2.59
C LEU A 338 -7.81 3.37 2.41
N ASN A 339 -7.27 4.49 1.96
CA ASN A 339 -8.04 5.56 1.36
C ASN A 339 -7.90 5.45 -0.15
N ALA A 340 -9.00 5.56 -0.86
CA ALA A 340 -9.05 5.57 -2.31
C ALA A 340 -9.71 6.84 -2.80
N ALA A 341 -9.07 7.53 -3.74
CA ALA A 341 -9.57 8.78 -4.27
C ALA A 341 -9.47 8.85 -5.80
N SER A 342 -10.35 9.62 -6.40
CA SER A 342 -10.38 9.87 -7.84
C SER A 342 -10.84 11.28 -8.17
N VAL A 343 -10.39 11.81 -9.30
CA VAL A 343 -10.86 13.06 -9.89
C VAL A 343 -10.77 13.00 -11.42
N GLY A 344 -11.72 13.64 -12.10
CA GLY A 344 -11.73 13.70 -13.57
C GLY A 344 -12.35 12.46 -14.19
N ILE A 345 -11.76 11.97 -15.28
CA ILE A 345 -12.21 10.78 -16.00
C ILE A 345 -11.18 9.66 -15.94
N ASN A 346 -11.64 8.41 -16.02
CA ASN A 346 -10.80 7.21 -16.01
C ASN A 346 -10.58 6.61 -17.42
N GLU A 347 -9.73 5.59 -17.54
CA GLU A 347 -9.43 4.99 -18.85
C GLU A 347 -10.65 4.32 -19.46
N LYS A 348 -11.53 3.70 -18.65
CA LYS A 348 -12.77 3.08 -19.14
C LYS A 348 -13.65 4.08 -19.88
N GLN A 349 -13.78 5.30 -19.35
CA GLN A 349 -14.53 6.39 -20.01
C GLN A 349 -13.87 6.83 -21.32
N LEU A 350 -12.54 7.00 -21.33
CA LEU A 350 -11.80 7.35 -22.55
C LEU A 350 -11.92 6.28 -23.64
N LYS A 351 -11.83 5.00 -23.26
CA LYS A 351 -12.04 3.85 -24.17
C LYS A 351 -13.46 3.84 -24.73
N ALA A 352 -14.48 4.12 -23.91
CA ALA A 352 -15.86 4.27 -24.37
C ALA A 352 -16.05 5.43 -25.36
N MET A 353 -15.27 6.51 -25.21
CA MET A 353 -15.17 7.62 -26.17
C MET A 353 -14.28 7.31 -27.39
N LYS A 354 -13.86 6.05 -27.57
CA LYS A 354 -12.99 5.57 -28.67
C LYS A 354 -11.61 6.24 -28.72
N LYS A 355 -11.10 6.69 -27.57
CA LYS A 355 -9.74 7.22 -27.43
C LYS A 355 -8.74 6.07 -27.24
N VAL A 356 -7.57 6.21 -27.84
CA VAL A 356 -6.52 5.19 -27.87
C VAL A 356 -5.34 5.58 -26.95
N LYS A 357 -4.96 4.69 -26.03
CA LYS A 357 -3.78 4.87 -25.16
C LYS A 357 -2.50 4.98 -26.00
N ASN A 358 -1.55 5.81 -25.56
CA ASN A 358 -0.31 6.16 -26.26
C ASN A 358 -0.50 6.90 -27.59
N LYS A 359 -1.71 7.40 -27.87
CA LYS A 359 -2.01 8.22 -29.05
C LYS A 359 -2.87 9.43 -28.68
N ASP A 360 -4.07 9.18 -28.14
CA ASP A 360 -5.00 10.23 -27.72
C ASP A 360 -4.81 10.62 -26.24
N TYR A 361 -4.31 9.68 -25.43
CA TYR A 361 -3.98 9.90 -24.03
C TYR A 361 -2.84 8.98 -23.59
N PHE A 362 -2.21 9.33 -22.48
CA PHE A 362 -1.13 8.61 -21.82
C PHE A 362 -1.48 8.40 -20.36
N THR A 363 -0.80 7.44 -19.73
CA THR A 363 -0.95 7.14 -18.31
C THR A 363 0.39 7.12 -17.62
N ALA A 364 0.45 7.67 -16.41
CA ALA A 364 1.59 7.56 -15.52
C ALA A 364 1.14 6.89 -14.23
N LEU A 365 1.80 5.80 -13.83
CA LEU A 365 1.56 5.09 -12.59
C LEU A 365 2.84 5.06 -11.76
N ILE A 366 2.78 5.56 -10.54
CA ILE A 366 3.93 5.62 -9.63
C ILE A 366 3.56 5.10 -8.24
N ASN A 367 4.56 4.54 -7.56
CA ASN A 367 4.51 4.22 -6.15
C ASN A 367 5.46 5.14 -5.39
N GLN A 368 4.93 5.87 -4.41
CA GLN A 368 5.69 6.84 -3.61
C GLN A 368 5.31 6.71 -2.14
N LYS A 369 6.14 7.28 -1.26
CA LYS A 369 5.81 7.39 0.17
C LYS A 369 4.90 8.58 0.46
N SER A 370 4.04 8.45 1.47
CA SER A 370 3.21 9.54 1.99
C SER A 370 4.08 10.72 2.46
N HIS A 371 5.23 10.45 3.06
CA HIS A 371 6.22 11.43 3.50
C HIS A 371 7.65 10.85 3.50
N ALA A 372 8.62 11.58 4.04
CA ALA A 372 10.03 11.23 3.97
C ALA A 372 10.28 9.83 4.55
N GLY A 373 10.90 8.95 3.76
CA GLY A 373 10.97 7.53 4.09
C GLY A 373 11.82 7.11 5.27
N TYR A 374 12.61 8.03 5.82
CA TYR A 374 13.37 7.84 7.07
C TYR A 374 12.58 8.27 8.30
N TYR A 375 11.46 8.97 8.12
CA TYR A 375 10.60 9.41 9.22
C TYR A 375 9.53 8.33 9.50
N PRO A 376 9.24 8.00 10.77
CA PRO A 376 8.28 6.96 11.14
C PRO A 376 6.90 7.12 10.51
N GLY A 377 6.19 6.02 10.31
CA GLY A 377 4.81 6.01 9.80
C GLY A 377 4.66 6.33 8.31
N ALA A 378 5.74 6.37 7.53
CA ALA A 378 5.65 6.59 6.08
C ALA A 378 4.99 5.40 5.38
N THR A 379 3.83 5.61 4.76
CA THR A 379 3.07 4.55 4.07
C THR A 379 3.16 4.70 2.56
N ASN A 380 2.76 3.66 1.83
CA ASN A 380 2.74 3.67 0.37
C ASN A 380 1.52 4.39 -0.19
N LEU A 381 1.75 5.13 -1.27
CA LEU A 381 0.76 5.75 -2.14
C LEU A 381 0.98 5.27 -3.57
N THR A 382 -0.03 4.62 -4.15
CA THR A 382 -0.09 4.36 -5.58
C THR A 382 -0.85 5.52 -6.23
N LEU A 383 -0.23 6.23 -7.15
CA LEU A 383 -0.86 7.33 -7.90
C LEU A 383 -0.89 6.95 -9.38
N LYS A 384 -2.06 7.12 -10.00
CA LYS A 384 -2.26 7.04 -11.43
C LYS A 384 -2.76 8.38 -11.96
N MET A 385 -2.19 8.85 -13.06
CA MET A 385 -2.63 10.05 -13.78
C MET A 385 -2.84 9.74 -15.25
N ILE A 386 -3.88 10.35 -15.82
CA ILE A 386 -4.24 10.26 -17.24
C ILE A 386 -4.17 11.65 -17.85
N PHE A 387 -3.45 11.79 -18.96
CA PHE A 387 -3.15 13.08 -19.60
C PHE A 387 -3.00 12.95 -21.12
N ASP A 388 -3.02 14.06 -21.86
CA ASP A 388 -2.79 14.06 -23.32
C ASP A 388 -1.36 14.44 -23.72
N ALA A 389 -1.10 14.51 -25.03
CA ALA A 389 0.20 14.86 -25.59
C ALA A 389 0.65 16.30 -25.28
N ASP A 390 -0.30 17.20 -24.99
CA ASP A 390 -0.01 18.58 -24.59
C ASP A 390 0.21 18.71 -23.08
N GLY A 391 0.07 17.59 -22.34
CA GLY A 391 0.22 17.56 -20.89
C GLY A 391 -1.04 17.96 -20.13
N LYS A 392 -2.19 18.13 -20.79
CA LYS A 392 -3.45 18.40 -20.10
C LYS A 392 -3.90 17.17 -19.33
N ILE A 393 -4.25 17.36 -18.06
CA ILE A 393 -4.65 16.27 -17.17
C ILE A 393 -6.15 15.99 -17.34
N TYR A 394 -6.49 14.75 -17.66
CA TYR A 394 -7.86 14.26 -17.77
C TYR A 394 -8.41 13.70 -16.47
N GLY A 395 -7.57 13.05 -15.67
CA GLY A 395 -7.97 12.51 -14.39
C GLY A 395 -6.81 11.93 -13.60
N ALA A 396 -7.07 11.67 -12.33
CA ALA A 396 -6.13 11.03 -11.44
C ALA A 396 -6.84 10.12 -10.42
N GLN A 397 -6.12 9.11 -9.96
CA GLN A 397 -6.57 8.09 -9.02
C GLN A 397 -5.45 7.83 -8.02
N ILE A 398 -5.79 7.70 -6.75
CA ILE A 398 -4.80 7.48 -5.69
C ILE A 398 -5.34 6.46 -4.71
N VAL A 399 -4.52 5.48 -4.34
CA VAL A 399 -4.82 4.50 -3.29
C VAL A 399 -3.63 4.40 -2.33
N GLY A 400 -3.89 4.47 -1.03
CA GLY A 400 -2.87 4.32 0.01
C GLY A 400 -3.41 4.56 1.41
N GLN A 401 -2.60 4.30 2.45
CA GLN A 401 -3.05 4.42 3.84
C GLN A 401 -3.10 5.87 4.32
N ASP A 402 -2.13 6.70 3.92
CA ASP A 402 -2.01 8.08 4.41
C ASP A 402 -1.65 9.09 3.29
N GLY A 403 -2.14 10.33 3.44
CA GLY A 403 -1.83 11.45 2.55
C GLY A 403 -2.46 11.38 1.16
N VAL A 404 -3.49 10.55 0.98
CA VAL A 404 -4.25 10.37 -0.28
C VAL A 404 -5.07 11.62 -0.61
N ASP A 405 -5.82 12.12 0.36
CA ASP A 405 -6.64 13.33 0.31
C ASP A 405 -5.83 14.56 -0.11
N LYS A 406 -4.67 14.78 0.50
CA LYS A 406 -3.79 15.91 0.17
C LYS A 406 -3.38 15.93 -1.30
N ARG A 407 -3.04 14.75 -1.86
CA ARG A 407 -2.57 14.67 -3.25
C ARG A 407 -3.71 14.73 -4.25
N ILE A 408 -4.85 14.12 -3.95
CA ILE A 408 -6.00 14.20 -4.85
C ILE A 408 -6.55 15.63 -4.90
N ASP A 409 -6.53 16.38 -3.80
CA ASP A 409 -6.92 17.79 -3.76
C ASP A 409 -5.96 18.69 -4.55
N THR A 410 -4.65 18.40 -4.48
CA THR A 410 -3.63 19.11 -5.27
C THR A 410 -3.86 18.88 -6.77
N LEU A 411 -4.12 17.64 -7.18
CA LEU A 411 -4.42 17.29 -8.58
C LEU A 411 -5.77 17.87 -9.03
N ALA A 412 -6.81 17.79 -8.20
CA ALA A 412 -8.12 18.37 -8.47
C ALA A 412 -8.04 19.89 -8.66
N THR A 413 -7.25 20.57 -7.83
CA THR A 413 -7.00 22.02 -7.95
C THR A 413 -6.27 22.35 -9.23
N THR A 414 -5.20 21.62 -9.55
CA THR A 414 -4.44 21.81 -10.80
C THR A 414 -5.35 21.64 -12.02
N ILE A 415 -6.13 20.56 -12.08
CA ILE A 415 -7.12 20.31 -13.14
C ILE A 415 -8.13 21.46 -13.22
N ARG A 416 -8.66 21.93 -12.07
CA ARG A 416 -9.68 22.99 -12.03
C ARG A 416 -9.15 24.31 -12.57
N LEU A 417 -7.88 24.61 -12.30
CA LEU A 417 -7.16 25.78 -12.81
C LEU A 417 -6.63 25.59 -14.24
N LYS A 418 -6.94 24.44 -14.88
CA LYS A 418 -6.47 24.05 -16.21
C LYS A 418 -4.94 23.94 -16.31
N GLY A 419 -4.28 23.67 -15.20
CA GLY A 419 -2.86 23.31 -15.18
C GLY A 419 -2.61 21.97 -15.88
N THR A 420 -1.35 21.75 -16.20
CA THR A 420 -0.79 20.64 -16.97
C THR A 420 0.17 19.82 -16.11
N ILE A 421 0.71 18.74 -16.67
CA ILE A 421 1.78 17.97 -16.03
C ILE A 421 3.03 18.80 -15.73
N TYR A 422 3.27 19.86 -16.50
CA TYR A 422 4.45 20.74 -16.34
C TYR A 422 4.29 21.62 -15.11
N ASP A 423 3.08 22.12 -14.86
CA ASP A 423 2.77 22.85 -13.63
C ASP A 423 3.01 21.98 -12.39
N LEU A 424 2.66 20.67 -12.45
CA LEU A 424 2.93 19.73 -11.35
C LEU A 424 4.42 19.63 -11.01
N MET A 425 5.31 19.79 -11.99
CA MET A 425 6.77 19.75 -11.78
C MET A 425 7.29 20.98 -11.05
N GLU A 426 6.59 22.11 -11.17
CA GLU A 426 6.96 23.41 -10.61
C GLU A 426 6.29 23.72 -9.27
N LEU A 427 5.26 22.96 -8.88
CA LEU A 427 4.57 23.14 -7.59
C LEU A 427 5.53 23.08 -6.40
N GLU A 428 5.66 24.20 -5.69
CA GLU A 428 6.35 24.30 -4.41
C GLU A 428 5.39 23.96 -3.26
N LEU A 429 5.41 22.69 -2.83
CA LEU A 429 4.53 22.18 -1.78
C LEU A 429 5.25 22.15 -0.43
N SER A 430 4.47 22.25 0.65
CA SER A 430 5.00 22.22 2.02
C SER A 430 5.79 20.93 2.31
N TYR A 431 7.06 21.08 2.66
CA TYR A 431 7.94 19.98 3.01
C TYR A 431 8.50 20.12 4.43
N ALA A 432 8.20 19.12 5.25
CA ALA A 432 9.02 18.67 6.36
C ALA A 432 8.88 17.14 6.46
N PRO A 433 9.83 16.43 7.10
CA PRO A 433 9.85 14.97 7.13
C PRO A 433 8.54 14.28 7.55
N PRO A 434 7.73 14.80 8.50
CA PRO A 434 6.46 14.18 8.89
C PRO A 434 5.33 14.30 7.86
N PHE A 435 5.46 15.20 6.88
CA PHE A 435 4.32 15.59 6.03
C PHE A 435 4.53 15.29 4.56
N SER A 436 5.76 15.38 4.04
CA SER A 436 6.05 15.10 2.64
C SER A 436 7.52 14.67 2.44
N SER A 437 7.92 14.57 1.18
CA SER A 437 9.31 14.43 0.74
C SER A 437 9.75 15.71 0.04
N ALA A 438 11.07 15.90 -0.14
CA ALA A 438 11.62 17.07 -0.82
C ALA A 438 11.07 17.25 -2.25
N LYS A 439 10.64 16.14 -2.87
CA LYS A 439 9.79 16.12 -4.06
C LYS A 439 8.52 15.38 -3.67
N ASP A 440 7.38 16.07 -3.69
CA ASP A 440 6.10 15.45 -3.35
C ASP A 440 5.76 14.37 -4.40
N PRO A 441 4.99 13.32 -4.03
CA PRO A 441 4.44 12.38 -5.00
C PRO A 441 3.78 13.03 -6.23
N VAL A 442 3.14 14.20 -6.09
CA VAL A 442 2.57 14.95 -7.22
C VAL A 442 3.64 15.51 -8.15
N ASN A 443 4.75 16.04 -7.62
CA ASN A 443 5.87 16.48 -8.47
C ASN A 443 6.48 15.28 -9.22
N MET A 444 6.65 14.15 -8.53
CA MET A 444 7.14 12.91 -9.13
C MET A 444 6.25 12.42 -10.26
N LEU A 445 4.93 12.58 -10.13
CA LEU A 445 3.96 12.23 -11.17
C LEU A 445 4.12 13.11 -12.41
N GLY A 446 4.34 14.42 -12.23
CA GLY A 446 4.71 15.34 -13.30
C GLY A 446 5.99 14.95 -14.03
N TYR A 447 7.08 14.65 -13.28
CA TYR A 447 8.34 14.20 -13.88
C TYR A 447 8.19 12.90 -14.66
N VAL A 448 7.43 11.93 -14.17
CA VAL A 448 7.21 10.67 -14.90
C VAL A 448 6.40 10.91 -16.17
N ALA A 449 5.39 11.76 -16.13
CA ALA A 449 4.62 12.14 -17.32
C ALA A 449 5.48 12.85 -18.37
N GLU A 450 6.36 13.79 -17.97
CA GLU A 450 7.31 14.45 -18.88
C GLU A 450 8.26 13.42 -19.52
N ASN A 451 8.75 12.45 -18.74
CA ASN A 451 9.61 11.38 -19.25
C ASN A 451 8.90 10.50 -20.29
N ILE A 452 7.59 10.31 -20.18
CA ILE A 452 6.77 9.56 -21.15
C ILE A 452 6.64 10.37 -22.46
N LEU A 453 6.25 11.64 -22.38
CA LEU A 453 6.07 12.50 -23.57
C LEU A 453 7.38 12.78 -24.30
N SER A 454 8.49 12.94 -23.55
CA SER A 454 9.82 13.14 -24.13
C SER A 454 10.52 11.85 -24.57
N HIS A 455 9.83 10.70 -24.51
CA HIS A 455 10.35 9.38 -24.85
C HIS A 455 11.62 8.98 -24.08
N LYS A 456 11.87 9.60 -22.92
CA LYS A 456 12.98 9.24 -22.01
C LYS A 456 12.67 7.93 -21.28
N ALA A 457 11.39 7.60 -21.12
CA ALA A 457 10.94 6.35 -20.53
C ALA A 457 9.72 5.82 -21.29
N ARG A 458 9.65 4.50 -21.44
CA ARG A 458 8.47 3.78 -21.91
C ARG A 458 8.06 2.82 -20.80
N PHE A 459 6.76 2.73 -20.53
CA PHE A 459 6.22 1.81 -19.55
C PHE A 459 5.47 0.68 -20.23
N ILE A 460 5.40 -0.46 -19.55
CA ILE A 460 4.57 -1.61 -19.89
C ILE A 460 3.78 -1.98 -18.63
N GLU A 461 2.49 -2.21 -18.81
CA GLU A 461 1.58 -2.56 -17.71
C GLU A 461 1.65 -4.06 -17.38
N TRP A 462 1.07 -4.45 -16.25
CA TRP A 462 1.12 -5.82 -15.75
C TRP A 462 0.49 -6.84 -16.71
N ASP A 463 -0.65 -6.50 -17.31
CA ASP A 463 -1.42 -7.35 -18.23
C ASP A 463 -0.69 -7.55 -19.56
N GLU A 464 0.03 -6.53 -20.03
CA GLU A 464 0.92 -6.65 -21.19
C GLU A 464 2.11 -7.57 -20.92
N VAL A 465 2.67 -7.57 -19.70
CA VAL A 465 3.73 -8.52 -19.31
C VAL A 465 3.20 -9.95 -19.24
N ASP A 466 2.00 -10.16 -18.71
CA ASP A 466 1.39 -11.48 -18.67
C ASP A 466 1.13 -12.04 -20.06
N ALA A 467 0.60 -11.22 -20.97
CA ALA A 467 0.39 -11.62 -22.35
C ALA A 467 1.70 -12.05 -23.05
N LEU A 468 2.82 -11.37 -22.77
CA LEU A 468 4.14 -11.77 -23.29
C LEU A 468 4.62 -13.11 -22.70
N LEU A 469 4.42 -13.33 -21.40
CA LEU A 469 4.77 -14.57 -20.72
C LEU A 469 3.95 -15.77 -21.23
N GLU A 470 2.69 -15.54 -21.60
CA GLU A 470 1.80 -16.57 -22.17
C GLU A 470 2.16 -16.94 -23.61
N ASP A 471 2.54 -15.97 -24.45
CA ASP A 471 2.90 -16.17 -25.87
C ASP A 471 4.23 -16.94 -26.03
N LYS A 472 5.07 -16.99 -24.99
CA LYS A 472 6.36 -17.74 -24.93
C LYS A 472 7.30 -17.47 -26.11
N LYS A 473 7.24 -16.28 -26.71
CA LYS A 473 8.18 -15.84 -27.75
C LYS A 473 9.52 -15.48 -27.12
N ASP A 474 10.62 -15.85 -27.76
CA ASP A 474 11.97 -15.53 -27.30
C ASP A 474 12.45 -14.12 -27.73
N ASP A 475 11.54 -13.16 -27.83
CA ASP A 475 11.83 -11.80 -28.32
C ASP A 475 11.94 -10.75 -27.20
N PHE A 476 11.82 -11.16 -25.94
CA PHE A 476 11.90 -10.29 -24.76
C PHE A 476 12.73 -10.93 -23.62
N VAL A 477 13.16 -10.08 -22.68
CA VAL A 477 13.82 -10.47 -21.43
C VAL A 477 13.21 -9.64 -20.30
N ILE A 478 12.61 -10.31 -19.32
CA ILE A 478 12.20 -9.67 -18.07
C ILE A 478 13.43 -9.57 -17.18
N LEU A 479 13.88 -8.35 -16.90
CA LEU A 479 15.10 -8.07 -16.16
C LEU A 479 14.77 -7.65 -14.72
N ASP A 480 15.06 -8.54 -13.78
CA ASP A 480 15.02 -8.25 -12.35
C ASP A 480 16.28 -7.47 -11.94
N VAL A 481 16.10 -6.21 -11.53
CA VAL A 481 17.20 -5.37 -11.02
C VAL A 481 17.17 -5.17 -9.50
N THR A 482 16.39 -5.99 -8.79
CA THR A 482 16.37 -6.01 -7.32
C THR A 482 17.64 -6.63 -6.73
N GLU A 483 17.88 -6.43 -5.44
CA GLU A 483 18.95 -7.13 -4.73
C GLU A 483 18.60 -8.62 -4.49
N GLU A 484 19.58 -9.46 -4.17
CA GLU A 484 19.39 -10.92 -4.03
C GLU A 484 18.30 -11.29 -2.99
N MET A 485 18.24 -10.56 -1.87
CA MET A 485 17.22 -10.78 -0.81
C MET A 485 15.80 -10.47 -1.27
N GLU A 486 15.61 -9.44 -2.11
CA GLU A 486 14.29 -9.10 -2.66
C GLU A 486 13.77 -10.19 -3.58
N ARG A 487 14.66 -10.70 -4.42
CA ARG A 487 14.34 -11.78 -5.35
C ARG A 487 13.92 -13.06 -4.62
N MET A 488 14.49 -13.32 -3.44
CA MET A 488 14.07 -14.45 -2.60
C MET A 488 12.62 -14.31 -2.12
N VAL A 489 12.15 -13.10 -1.85
CA VAL A 489 10.74 -12.86 -1.48
C VAL A 489 9.85 -13.13 -2.68
N PHE A 490 10.14 -12.49 -3.81
CA PHE A 490 9.35 -12.65 -5.03
C PHE A 490 10.17 -12.31 -6.27
N ALA A 491 10.02 -13.15 -7.28
CA ALA A 491 10.54 -12.91 -8.62
C ALA A 491 9.42 -13.19 -9.63
N ILE A 492 9.32 -12.35 -10.66
CA ILE A 492 8.48 -12.66 -11.81
C ILE A 492 9.05 -13.92 -12.48
N LYS A 493 8.16 -14.82 -12.89
CA LYS A 493 8.54 -16.07 -13.55
C LYS A 493 9.45 -15.81 -14.75
N ASP A 494 10.46 -16.66 -14.92
CA ASP A 494 11.43 -16.60 -16.03
C ASP A 494 12.23 -15.29 -16.10
N SER A 495 12.26 -14.49 -15.04
CA SER A 495 13.05 -13.26 -14.98
C SER A 495 14.55 -13.52 -14.84
N TYR A 496 15.33 -12.76 -15.61
CA TYR A 496 16.79 -12.74 -15.54
C TYR A 496 17.26 -11.70 -14.53
N HIS A 497 18.21 -12.04 -13.67
CA HIS A 497 18.57 -11.19 -12.53
C HIS A 497 19.96 -10.59 -12.65
N ILE A 498 19.97 -9.26 -12.62
CA ILE A 498 21.17 -8.46 -12.54
C ILE A 498 20.86 -7.28 -11.60
N PRO A 499 21.30 -7.34 -10.33
CA PRO A 499 21.12 -6.22 -9.40
C PRO A 499 21.57 -4.90 -10.02
N LEU A 500 20.85 -3.81 -9.76
CA LEU A 500 21.11 -2.51 -10.41
C LEU A 500 22.59 -2.08 -10.31
N GLY A 501 23.23 -2.31 -9.15
CA GLY A 501 24.65 -1.99 -8.93
C GLY A 501 25.61 -2.78 -9.84
N LYS A 502 25.24 -4.00 -10.24
CA LYS A 502 26.02 -4.88 -11.11
C LYS A 502 25.69 -4.70 -12.60
N LEU A 503 24.58 -4.02 -12.93
CA LEU A 503 24.05 -3.91 -14.30
C LEU A 503 25.06 -3.36 -15.31
N ARG A 504 25.84 -2.34 -14.96
CA ARG A 504 26.82 -1.73 -15.90
C ARG A 504 27.93 -2.70 -16.28
N GLN A 505 28.36 -3.54 -15.35
CA GLN A 505 29.44 -4.51 -15.58
C GLN A 505 28.94 -5.75 -16.34
N ARG A 506 27.68 -6.11 -16.10
CA ARG A 506 27.02 -7.31 -16.66
C ARG A 506 26.11 -7.01 -17.85
N ILE A 507 26.17 -5.80 -18.41
CA ILE A 507 25.25 -5.37 -19.48
C ILE A 507 25.39 -6.20 -20.76
N ASN A 508 26.57 -6.79 -21.00
CA ASN A 508 26.85 -7.62 -22.16
C ASN A 508 26.17 -9.01 -22.08
N GLU A 509 25.60 -9.38 -20.93
CA GLU A 509 24.78 -10.60 -20.79
C GLU A 509 23.42 -10.46 -21.46
N LEU A 510 23.00 -9.23 -21.79
CA LEU A 510 21.70 -8.93 -22.38
C LEU A 510 21.79 -8.73 -23.89
N ASP A 511 20.85 -9.34 -24.61
CA ASP A 511 20.72 -9.19 -26.06
C ASP A 511 20.05 -7.86 -26.43
N LYS A 512 20.74 -7.01 -27.21
CA LYS A 512 20.26 -5.69 -27.64
C LYS A 512 19.12 -5.74 -28.66
N SER A 513 18.87 -6.89 -29.30
CA SER A 513 17.78 -7.09 -30.26
C SER A 513 16.43 -7.36 -29.59
N LYS A 514 16.46 -7.89 -28.36
CA LYS A 514 15.27 -8.24 -27.58
C LYS A 514 14.67 -7.02 -26.88
N LEU A 515 13.39 -7.12 -26.56
CA LEU A 515 12.73 -6.18 -25.65
C LEU A 515 13.19 -6.43 -24.21
N ILE A 516 13.84 -5.47 -23.58
CA ILE A 516 14.24 -5.57 -22.17
C ILE A 516 13.19 -4.90 -21.28
N ILE A 517 12.68 -5.64 -20.30
CA ILE A 517 11.65 -5.19 -19.36
C ILE A 517 12.23 -5.14 -17.94
N PRO A 518 12.92 -4.05 -17.55
CA PRO A 518 13.44 -3.93 -16.18
C PRO A 518 12.31 -3.73 -15.16
N TYR A 519 12.40 -4.44 -14.04
CA TYR A 519 11.55 -4.25 -12.86
C TYR A 519 12.37 -4.22 -11.56
N CYS A 520 11.79 -3.63 -10.53
CA CYS A 520 12.28 -3.62 -9.15
C CYS A 520 11.08 -3.60 -8.21
N ALA A 521 11.29 -3.47 -6.89
CA ALA A 521 10.19 -3.48 -5.91
C ALA A 521 9.07 -2.45 -6.19
N ILE A 522 9.43 -1.21 -6.54
CA ILE A 522 8.50 -0.06 -6.64
C ILE A 522 8.66 0.76 -7.94
N GLY A 523 9.44 0.30 -8.91
CA GLY A 523 9.67 0.95 -10.21
C GLY A 523 10.81 2.00 -10.28
N VAL A 524 11.27 2.59 -9.17
CA VAL A 524 12.29 3.67 -9.19
C VAL A 524 13.65 3.18 -9.73
N ARG A 525 14.16 2.04 -9.26
CA ARG A 525 15.43 1.47 -9.74
C ARG A 525 15.33 0.98 -11.18
N SER A 526 14.14 0.56 -11.60
CA SER A 526 13.86 0.13 -12.97
C SER A 526 13.98 1.26 -13.97
N TYR A 527 13.55 2.47 -13.61
CA TYR A 527 13.80 3.66 -14.43
C TYR A 527 15.30 3.88 -14.64
N ASN A 528 16.10 3.82 -13.57
CA ASN A 528 17.56 3.96 -13.69
C ASN A 528 18.18 2.88 -14.58
N ALA A 529 17.74 1.62 -14.43
CA ALA A 529 18.16 0.52 -15.29
C ALA A 529 17.79 0.79 -16.76
N ALA A 530 16.56 1.23 -17.03
CA ALA A 530 16.10 1.54 -18.38
C ALA A 530 16.93 2.65 -19.02
N ARG A 531 17.25 3.73 -18.27
CA ARG A 531 18.11 4.81 -18.77
C ARG A 531 19.54 4.32 -19.08
N ILE A 532 20.11 3.47 -18.22
CA ILE A 532 21.42 2.84 -18.47
C ILE A 532 21.37 2.02 -19.77
N LEU A 533 20.35 1.17 -19.94
CA LEU A 533 20.19 0.32 -21.13
C LEU A 533 20.02 1.16 -22.40
N MET A 534 19.09 2.13 -22.40
CA MET A 534 18.82 2.99 -23.56
C MET A 534 20.08 3.75 -24.01
N GLN A 535 20.86 4.29 -23.06
CA GLN A 535 22.11 5.00 -23.35
C GLN A 535 23.24 4.09 -23.84
N ASN A 536 23.13 2.76 -23.65
CA ASN A 536 24.08 1.76 -24.15
C ASN A 536 23.59 1.06 -25.44
N GLY A 537 22.62 1.66 -26.13
CA GLY A 537 22.19 1.25 -27.47
C GLY A 537 21.06 0.21 -27.49
N PHE A 538 20.43 -0.09 -26.36
CA PHE A 538 19.21 -0.92 -26.34
C PHE A 538 18.03 -0.08 -26.86
N LYS A 539 17.48 -0.48 -28.01
CA LYS A 539 16.40 0.27 -28.68
C LYS A 539 15.01 -0.05 -28.14
N ARG A 540 14.81 -1.26 -27.61
CA ARG A 540 13.53 -1.76 -27.10
C ARG A 540 13.64 -1.95 -25.59
N VAL A 541 13.29 -0.93 -24.82
CA VAL A 541 13.22 -0.99 -23.35
C VAL A 541 11.84 -0.52 -22.90
N ALA A 542 11.21 -1.24 -21.95
CA ALA A 542 9.98 -0.79 -21.29
C ALA A 542 10.00 -1.14 -19.80
N ILE A 543 9.75 -0.17 -18.95
CA ILE A 543 9.75 -0.33 -17.50
C ILE A 543 8.42 -0.94 -17.06
N LEU A 544 8.44 -1.98 -16.23
CA LEU A 544 7.23 -2.47 -15.59
C LEU A 544 6.66 -1.39 -14.65
N SER A 545 5.45 -0.90 -14.93
CA SER A 545 4.75 0.08 -14.11
C SER A 545 4.54 -0.42 -12.68
N GLY A 546 4.72 0.45 -11.68
CA GLY A 546 4.48 0.14 -10.27
C GLY A 546 5.48 -0.83 -9.60
N GLY A 547 6.23 -1.63 -10.35
CA GLY A 547 7.17 -2.62 -9.81
C GLY A 547 6.49 -3.88 -9.27
N THR A 548 7.25 -4.75 -8.60
CA THR A 548 6.74 -6.06 -8.16
C THR A 548 5.71 -6.00 -7.05
N SER A 549 5.76 -4.99 -6.17
CA SER A 549 4.74 -4.79 -5.15
C SER A 549 3.36 -4.63 -5.79
N PHE A 550 3.24 -3.73 -6.78
CA PHE A 550 2.02 -3.53 -7.54
C PHE A 550 1.64 -4.76 -8.38
N TYR A 551 2.60 -5.38 -9.07
CA TYR A 551 2.37 -6.59 -9.87
C TYR A 551 1.81 -7.75 -9.02
N LYS A 552 2.33 -7.96 -7.79
CA LYS A 552 1.78 -8.96 -6.86
C LYS A 552 0.30 -8.72 -6.56
N SER A 553 -0.09 -7.47 -6.35
CA SER A 553 -1.48 -7.08 -6.11
C SER A 553 -2.37 -7.24 -7.34
N MET A 554 -1.82 -7.42 -8.55
CA MET A 554 -2.62 -7.78 -9.74
C MET A 554 -2.84 -9.30 -9.85
N HIS A 555 -2.04 -10.08 -9.13
CA HIS A 555 -2.11 -11.54 -9.05
C HIS A 555 -2.44 -12.04 -7.65
N TYR A 556 -3.18 -11.24 -6.86
CA TYR A 556 -3.66 -11.70 -5.56
C TYR A 556 -4.62 -12.89 -5.83
N GLN A 557 -4.20 -14.10 -5.48
CA GLN A 557 -5.07 -15.26 -5.62
C GLN A 557 -6.17 -15.17 -4.56
N GLN A 558 -7.43 -15.17 -4.98
CA GLN A 558 -8.56 -15.55 -4.13
C GLN A 558 -8.40 -17.03 -3.74
N LYS A 559 -7.48 -17.35 -2.83
CA LYS A 559 -7.64 -18.58 -2.07
C LYS A 559 -8.82 -18.34 -1.17
N VAL A 560 -9.97 -18.93 -1.52
CA VAL A 560 -11.11 -19.13 -0.64
C VAL A 560 -10.59 -19.90 0.58
N THR A 561 -10.06 -19.19 1.56
CA THR A 561 -9.89 -19.74 2.89
C THR A 561 -11.29 -19.86 3.43
N LYS A 562 -11.91 -21.04 3.25
CA LYS A 562 -12.88 -21.53 4.22
C LYS A 562 -12.27 -21.21 5.58
N LYS A 563 -12.93 -20.35 6.37
CA LYS A 563 -12.59 -20.15 7.77
C LYS A 563 -12.28 -21.53 8.33
N LYS A 564 -11.03 -21.75 8.73
CA LYS A 564 -10.75 -22.82 9.67
C LYS A 564 -11.71 -22.54 10.81
N ASN A 565 -12.63 -23.48 11.03
CA ASN A 565 -13.33 -23.57 12.30
C ASN A 565 -12.33 -23.23 13.39
N SER A 566 -12.74 -22.37 14.30
CA SER A 566 -12.08 -22.12 15.58
C SER A 566 -11.98 -23.43 16.36
N SER A 567 -11.09 -24.32 15.93
CA SER A 567 -10.49 -25.36 16.74
C SER A 567 -9.26 -24.72 17.35
N ASN A 568 -9.28 -24.61 18.68
CA ASN A 568 -8.22 -24.14 19.58
C ASN A 568 -6.92 -24.96 19.50
N ASP A 569 -6.40 -25.23 18.30
CA ASP A 569 -5.06 -25.78 18.10
C ASP A 569 -4.14 -24.69 17.57
N HIS A 570 -3.99 -23.64 18.39
CA HIS A 570 -2.81 -22.79 18.36
C HIS A 570 -1.93 -23.21 19.53
N PRO A 571 -0.63 -23.54 19.33
CA PRO A 571 0.26 -23.73 20.46
C PRO A 571 0.28 -22.43 21.27
N ASN A 572 -0.15 -22.50 22.53
CA ASN A 572 -0.13 -21.38 23.45
C ASN A 572 1.28 -20.78 23.49
N ILE A 573 1.42 -19.54 23.03
CA ILE A 573 2.59 -18.72 23.34
C ILE A 573 2.43 -18.38 24.82
N ASN A 574 3.20 -19.03 25.69
CA ASN A 574 3.25 -18.69 27.11
C ASN A 574 3.70 -17.24 27.25
N SER A 575 2.99 -16.46 28.09
CA SER A 575 3.22 -15.03 28.32
C SER A 575 4.57 -14.68 28.97
N ASP A 576 5.41 -15.68 29.27
CA ASP A 576 6.66 -15.57 30.02
C ASP A 576 7.92 -15.84 29.17
N GLN A 577 7.82 -15.96 27.83
CA GLN A 577 9.00 -16.06 26.96
C GLN A 577 9.57 -14.66 26.62
N GLU A 578 10.88 -14.46 26.83
CA GLU A 578 11.58 -13.26 26.36
C GLU A 578 11.44 -13.13 24.83
N MET A 579 10.80 -12.04 24.40
CA MET A 579 10.55 -11.74 22.99
C MET A 579 11.36 -10.52 22.57
N LYS A 580 12.16 -10.67 21.51
CA LYS A 580 12.85 -9.52 20.90
C LYS A 580 11.84 -8.77 20.05
N ILE A 581 11.75 -7.45 20.23
CA ILE A 581 10.80 -6.59 19.51
C ILE A 581 11.56 -5.83 18.42
N LEU A 582 11.07 -5.92 17.18
CA LEU A 582 11.61 -5.22 16.03
C LEU A 582 10.52 -4.35 15.39
N ASP A 583 10.74 -3.04 15.44
CA ASP A 583 9.90 -2.07 14.73
C ASP A 583 10.45 -1.81 13.32
N CYS A 584 9.68 -2.25 12.33
CA CYS A 584 9.90 -2.05 10.90
C CYS A 584 8.84 -1.12 10.29
N CYS A 585 8.02 -0.43 11.08
CA CYS A 585 7.05 0.54 10.59
C CYS A 585 7.75 1.68 9.82
N GLY A 586 7.19 2.09 8.67
CA GLY A 586 7.78 3.07 7.75
C GLY A 586 8.80 2.49 6.74
N LEU A 587 9.24 1.24 6.93
CA LEU A 587 10.04 0.52 5.94
C LEU A 587 9.13 -0.21 4.95
N GLN A 588 9.58 -0.31 3.71
CA GLN A 588 8.86 -0.99 2.62
C GLN A 588 9.65 -2.18 2.15
N CYS A 589 9.00 -3.15 1.49
CA CYS A 589 9.68 -4.25 0.82
C CYS A 589 10.90 -3.75 0.00
N PRO A 590 12.13 -4.23 0.28
CA PRO A 590 12.49 -5.33 1.19
C PRO A 590 12.87 -4.94 2.64
N GLY A 591 12.89 -3.67 3.00
CA GLY A 591 13.34 -3.12 4.29
C GLY A 591 12.89 -3.91 5.53
N PRO A 592 11.60 -4.24 5.73
CA PRO A 592 11.17 -5.08 6.84
C PRO A 592 11.83 -6.46 6.83
N ILE A 593 11.85 -7.14 5.68
CA ILE A 593 12.47 -8.47 5.53
C ILE A 593 13.99 -8.41 5.73
N MET A 594 14.65 -7.35 5.27
CA MET A 594 16.09 -7.14 5.48
C MET A 594 16.41 -6.98 6.97
N LYS A 595 15.69 -6.10 7.69
CA LYS A 595 15.87 -5.94 9.13
C LYS A 595 15.53 -7.20 9.91
N VAL A 596 14.48 -7.93 9.49
CA VAL A 596 14.11 -9.23 10.07
C VAL A 596 15.25 -10.23 9.89
N ASN A 597 15.83 -10.32 8.69
CA ASN A 597 16.97 -11.19 8.41
C ASN A 597 18.21 -10.79 9.22
N GLU A 598 18.58 -9.50 9.24
CA GLU A 598 19.69 -8.97 10.05
C GLU A 598 19.51 -9.31 11.53
N THR A 599 18.31 -9.07 12.07
CA THR A 599 18.01 -9.31 13.49
C THR A 599 17.97 -10.80 13.81
N LEU A 600 17.37 -11.63 12.95
CA LEU A 600 17.34 -13.10 13.13
C LEU A 600 18.73 -13.73 13.00
N ASN A 601 19.64 -13.15 12.21
CA ASN A 601 21.03 -13.60 12.14
C ASN A 601 21.80 -13.35 13.45
N GLU A 602 21.36 -12.38 14.26
CA GLU A 602 21.91 -12.07 15.58
C GLU A 602 21.20 -12.80 16.73
N MET A 603 20.08 -13.50 16.46
CA MET A 603 19.29 -14.23 17.46
C MET A 603 19.73 -15.68 17.63
N GLU A 604 19.46 -16.29 18.79
CA GLU A 604 19.68 -17.71 19.04
C GLU A 604 18.50 -18.58 18.51
N ASN A 605 18.74 -19.88 18.30
CA ASN A 605 17.68 -20.79 17.85
C ASN A 605 16.58 -20.90 18.92
N ASP A 606 15.34 -21.09 18.46
CA ASP A 606 14.11 -21.10 19.25
C ASP A 606 13.69 -19.75 19.89
N GLU A 607 14.49 -18.68 19.73
CA GLU A 607 14.07 -17.32 20.12
C GLU A 607 12.92 -16.80 19.23
N ILE A 608 12.06 -15.97 19.82
CA ILE A 608 10.89 -15.39 19.16
C ILE A 608 11.13 -13.90 18.90
N LEU A 609 11.04 -13.53 17.62
CA LEU A 609 11.06 -12.16 17.14
C LEU A 609 9.63 -11.68 16.91
N LYS A 610 9.19 -10.65 17.62
CA LYS A 610 7.97 -9.90 17.32
C LYS A 610 8.31 -8.75 16.39
N VAL A 611 7.79 -8.76 15.17
CA VAL A 611 8.02 -7.74 14.16
C VAL A 611 6.74 -6.97 13.91
N SER A 612 6.79 -5.64 14.03
CA SER A 612 5.73 -4.74 13.55
C SER A 612 6.14 -4.11 12.23
N ALA A 613 5.28 -4.12 11.21
CA ALA A 613 5.53 -3.43 9.94
C ALA A 613 4.24 -2.80 9.39
N SER A 614 4.36 -1.63 8.77
CA SER A 614 3.23 -0.94 8.11
C SER A 614 3.04 -1.36 6.65
N ASP A 615 3.90 -2.22 6.10
CA ASP A 615 3.84 -2.71 4.73
C ASP A 615 2.76 -3.81 4.59
N MET A 616 1.76 -3.60 3.71
CA MET A 616 0.63 -4.52 3.49
C MET A 616 1.07 -5.91 3.02
N GLY A 617 2.17 -5.98 2.25
CA GLY A 617 2.72 -7.24 1.75
C GLY A 617 3.52 -8.01 2.80
N PHE A 618 3.86 -7.40 3.94
CA PHE A 618 4.78 -7.96 4.91
C PHE A 618 4.38 -9.34 5.43
N LEU A 619 3.10 -9.56 5.81
CA LEU A 619 2.69 -10.87 6.35
C LEU A 619 2.84 -12.00 5.33
N LYS A 620 2.59 -11.72 4.05
CA LYS A 620 2.76 -12.67 2.95
C LYS A 620 4.24 -12.87 2.62
N ASP A 621 5.00 -11.78 2.57
CA ASP A 621 6.42 -11.78 2.26
C ASP A 621 7.23 -12.48 3.37
N VAL A 622 6.89 -12.26 4.64
CA VAL A 622 7.55 -12.89 5.80
C VAL A 622 7.19 -14.36 5.90
N ALA A 623 5.95 -14.76 5.59
CA ALA A 623 5.57 -16.16 5.49
C ALA A 623 6.40 -16.88 4.41
N SER A 624 6.45 -16.32 3.19
CA SER A 624 7.24 -16.92 2.11
C SER A 624 8.74 -16.91 2.40
N TRP A 625 9.25 -15.88 3.07
CA TRP A 625 10.64 -15.80 3.49
C TRP A 625 10.96 -16.84 4.57
N CYS A 626 10.11 -17.02 5.57
CA CYS A 626 10.24 -18.07 6.58
C CYS A 626 10.28 -19.46 5.93
N ASP A 627 9.36 -19.74 4.99
CA ASP A 627 9.32 -21.01 4.24
C ASP A 627 10.63 -21.30 3.50
N LYS A 628 11.25 -20.27 2.90
CA LYS A 628 12.49 -20.40 2.11
C LYS A 628 13.76 -20.40 2.97
N THR A 629 13.72 -19.84 4.18
CA THR A 629 14.88 -19.73 5.08
C THR A 629 14.88 -20.78 6.19
N GLY A 630 13.80 -21.55 6.33
CA GLY A 630 13.65 -22.60 7.36
C GLY A 630 13.09 -22.09 8.69
N ASN A 631 12.94 -20.77 8.86
CA ASN A 631 12.35 -20.15 10.05
C ASN A 631 10.84 -20.45 10.16
N THR A 632 10.29 -20.41 11.37
CA THR A 632 8.87 -20.74 11.60
C THR A 632 8.07 -19.48 11.91
N LEU A 633 7.05 -19.17 11.10
CA LEU A 633 6.06 -18.15 11.44
C LEU A 633 5.06 -18.74 12.45
N LEU A 634 5.11 -18.29 13.71
CA LEU A 634 4.25 -18.80 14.80
C LEU A 634 2.84 -18.23 14.72
N LYS A 635 2.76 -16.91 14.59
CA LYS A 635 1.51 -16.15 14.59
C LYS A 635 1.70 -14.93 13.69
N SER A 636 0.65 -14.59 12.96
CA SER A 636 0.51 -13.28 12.36
C SER A 636 -0.82 -12.70 12.80
N GLU A 637 -0.82 -11.42 13.10
CA GLU A 637 -2.02 -10.67 13.44
C GLU A 637 -1.92 -9.28 12.85
N ARG A 638 -3.07 -8.67 12.62
CA ARG A 638 -3.16 -7.30 12.18
C ARG A 638 -3.79 -6.48 13.30
N VAL A 639 -3.09 -5.44 13.74
CA VAL A 639 -3.56 -4.55 14.81
C VAL A 639 -3.54 -3.13 14.26
N ALA A 640 -4.73 -2.57 14.03
CA ALA A 640 -4.89 -1.29 13.33
C ALA A 640 -4.14 -1.28 11.97
N GLN A 641 -3.27 -0.28 11.74
CA GLN A 641 -2.49 -0.13 10.51
C GLN A 641 -1.17 -0.93 10.52
N GLU A 642 -0.92 -1.75 11.55
CA GLU A 642 0.31 -2.53 11.69
C GLU A 642 0.07 -4.03 11.45
N ASN A 643 0.95 -4.60 10.64
CA ASN A 643 1.08 -6.04 10.46
C ASN A 643 2.11 -6.58 11.46
N ILE A 644 1.67 -7.44 12.37
CA ILE A 644 2.51 -8.03 13.41
C ILE A 644 2.77 -9.50 13.07
N ALA A 645 4.05 -9.86 12.98
CA ALA A 645 4.49 -11.24 12.78
C ALA A 645 5.34 -11.70 13.97
N TYR A 646 5.05 -12.90 14.48
CA TYR A 646 5.84 -13.59 15.49
C TYR A 646 6.61 -14.70 14.79
N ILE A 647 7.92 -14.51 14.66
CA ILE A 647 8.81 -15.41 13.95
C ILE A 647 9.66 -16.12 14.98
N LYS A 648 9.59 -17.45 15.01
CA LYS A 648 10.50 -18.26 15.78
C LYS A 648 11.69 -18.63 14.90
N LYS A 649 12.89 -18.32 15.35
CA LYS A 649 14.09 -18.84 14.71
C LYS A 649 14.09 -20.35 14.88
N GLY A 650 14.03 -21.09 13.78
CA GLY A 650 13.88 -22.53 13.84
C GLY A 650 14.53 -23.19 12.64
N THR A 651 15.05 -24.39 12.85
CA THR A 651 15.41 -25.34 11.80
C THR A 651 14.71 -26.64 12.13
N ALA A 652 13.47 -26.80 11.68
CA ALA A 652 12.71 -28.03 11.92
C ALA A 652 11.66 -28.31 10.82
N SER A 653 12.12 -28.69 9.62
CA SER A 653 11.51 -29.81 8.90
C SER A 653 12.42 -30.35 7.79
N THR A 654 12.33 -31.66 7.60
CA THR A 654 13.17 -32.54 6.79
C THR A 654 13.21 -32.17 5.30
N VAL A 655 14.18 -31.35 4.91
CA VAL A 655 14.85 -31.43 3.60
C VAL A 655 16.30 -31.78 3.90
N LYS A 656 16.85 -32.76 3.17
CA LYS A 656 18.22 -33.28 3.37
C LYS A 656 19.21 -32.13 3.66
N LYS A 657 19.74 -32.10 4.88
CA LYS A 657 20.90 -31.30 5.27
C LYS A 657 21.98 -31.41 4.19
N SER A 658 22.26 -30.32 3.47
CA SER A 658 23.66 -29.94 3.31
C SER A 658 23.97 -29.09 4.53
N GLU A 659 24.75 -29.64 5.46
CA GLU A 659 25.26 -28.87 6.58
C GLU A 659 26.11 -27.73 6.03
N VAL A 660 25.59 -26.51 6.02
CA VAL A 660 26.45 -25.33 5.89
C VAL A 660 26.87 -25.01 7.32
N LYS A 661 28.02 -25.53 7.74
CA LYS A 661 28.67 -25.12 8.97
C LYS A 661 29.07 -23.67 8.79
N GLU A 662 28.52 -22.71 9.53
CA GLU A 662 28.96 -21.30 9.43
C GLU A 662 30.37 -21.09 10.03
N GLY A 663 31.37 -21.71 9.41
CA GLY A 663 32.76 -21.64 9.80
C GLY A 663 33.42 -20.33 9.35
N LYS A 664 34.46 -19.93 10.08
CA LYS A 664 35.34 -18.83 9.69
C LYS A 664 36.68 -19.42 9.28
N THR A 665 37.16 -19.06 8.09
CA THR A 665 38.48 -19.46 7.63
C THR A 665 39.42 -18.26 7.56
N LEU A 666 40.65 -18.44 8.05
CA LEU A 666 41.68 -17.42 8.03
C LEU A 666 42.94 -18.00 7.38
N VAL A 667 43.39 -17.44 6.26
CA VAL A 667 44.74 -17.72 5.74
C VAL A 667 45.72 -16.80 6.44
N VAL A 668 46.64 -17.37 7.21
CA VAL A 668 47.74 -16.64 7.84
C VAL A 668 48.99 -16.82 7.00
N PHE A 669 49.23 -15.87 6.09
CA PHE A 669 50.40 -15.84 5.22
C PHE A 669 51.56 -15.09 5.89
N SER A 670 51.27 -14.02 6.63
CA SER A 670 52.30 -13.18 7.23
C SER A 670 52.89 -13.79 8.51
N GLY A 671 54.21 -13.64 8.68
CA GLY A 671 54.94 -13.95 9.93
C GLY A 671 55.22 -12.72 10.80
N ASP A 672 54.58 -11.57 10.52
CA ASP A 672 54.76 -10.36 11.33
C ASP A 672 53.91 -10.43 12.61
N LEU A 673 54.48 -10.04 13.75
CA LEU A 673 53.85 -10.17 15.07
C LEU A 673 52.46 -9.52 15.13
N ASP A 674 52.31 -8.31 14.60
CA ASP A 674 51.06 -7.54 14.62
C ASP A 674 49.94 -8.18 13.78
N LYS A 675 50.28 -8.78 12.64
CA LYS A 675 49.31 -9.47 11.77
C LYS A 675 48.90 -10.81 12.36
N VAL A 676 49.86 -11.59 12.86
CA VAL A 676 49.59 -12.86 13.54
C VAL A 676 48.75 -12.61 14.81
N LEU A 677 49.05 -11.56 15.57
CA LEU A 677 48.26 -11.15 16.73
C LEU A 677 46.81 -10.82 16.33
N ALA A 678 46.61 -10.03 15.26
CA ALA A 678 45.28 -9.73 14.75
C ALA A 678 44.52 -10.99 14.33
N SER A 679 45.17 -11.95 13.66
CA SER A 679 44.55 -13.23 13.27
C SER A 679 44.02 -14.01 14.47
N PHE A 680 44.78 -14.08 15.57
CA PHE A 680 44.36 -14.80 16.77
C PHE A 680 43.31 -14.04 17.59
N ILE A 681 43.29 -12.70 17.58
CA ILE A 681 42.21 -11.91 18.18
C ILE A 681 40.90 -12.18 17.44
N ILE A 682 40.92 -12.15 16.10
CA ILE A 682 39.75 -12.44 15.26
C ILE A 682 39.28 -13.88 15.48
N ALA A 683 40.20 -14.84 15.50
CA ALA A 683 39.86 -16.25 15.69
C ALA A 683 39.25 -16.51 17.07
N ASN A 684 39.79 -15.94 18.15
CA ASN A 684 39.20 -16.07 19.49
C ASN A 684 37.85 -15.37 19.61
N GLY A 685 37.67 -14.20 18.99
CA GLY A 685 36.37 -13.53 18.93
C GLY A 685 35.32 -14.37 18.21
N ALA A 686 35.69 -15.00 17.08
CA ALA A 686 34.80 -15.91 16.36
C ALA A 686 34.49 -17.19 17.15
N ALA A 687 35.50 -17.78 17.81
CA ALA A 687 35.31 -18.97 18.64
C ALA A 687 34.43 -18.69 19.87
N ALA A 688 34.55 -17.52 20.49
CA ALA A 688 33.70 -17.10 21.61
C ALA A 688 32.21 -16.93 21.21
N MET A 689 31.94 -16.73 19.92
CA MET A 689 30.58 -16.73 19.35
C MET A 689 30.10 -18.15 18.96
N ASN A 690 30.75 -19.21 19.46
CA ASN A 690 30.49 -20.61 19.11
C ASN A 690 30.56 -20.91 17.60
N ARG A 691 31.34 -20.14 16.84
CA ARG A 691 31.55 -20.40 15.41
C ARG A 691 32.78 -21.27 15.20
N PRO A 692 32.72 -22.35 14.38
CA PRO A 692 33.91 -23.15 14.08
C PRO A 692 34.93 -22.30 13.30
N VAL A 693 36.19 -22.31 13.72
CA VAL A 693 37.24 -21.50 13.07
C VAL A 693 38.38 -22.41 12.60
N THR A 694 38.78 -22.26 11.35
CA THR A 694 39.98 -22.88 10.79
C THR A 694 40.99 -21.79 10.40
N MET A 695 42.17 -21.83 11.00
CA MET A 695 43.30 -20.96 10.65
C MET A 695 44.32 -21.76 9.84
N PHE A 696 44.50 -21.40 8.58
CA PHE A 696 45.43 -22.04 7.65
C PHE A 696 46.74 -21.25 7.54
N PHE A 697 47.81 -21.79 8.10
CA PHE A 697 49.13 -21.18 8.12
C PHE A 697 49.94 -21.62 6.92
N THR A 698 50.41 -20.65 6.13
CA THR A 698 51.22 -20.89 4.94
C THR A 698 52.39 -19.93 4.87
N PHE A 699 53.45 -20.31 4.16
CA PHE A 699 54.68 -19.54 4.03
C PHE A 699 55.15 -18.96 5.38
N TRP A 700 55.35 -17.65 5.47
CA TRP A 700 55.94 -16.99 6.63
C TRP A 700 55.11 -17.15 7.92
N GLY A 701 53.80 -17.32 7.80
CA GLY A 701 52.89 -17.59 8.92
C GLY A 701 53.25 -18.87 9.69
N LEU A 702 53.84 -19.87 9.04
CA LEU A 702 54.28 -21.12 9.70
C LEU A 702 55.29 -20.87 10.83
N ASN A 703 56.04 -19.77 10.78
CA ASN A 703 57.01 -19.44 11.83
C ASN A 703 56.35 -19.15 13.18
N ALA A 704 55.09 -18.72 13.19
CA ALA A 704 54.31 -18.51 14.42
C ALA A 704 54.03 -19.84 15.14
N LEU A 705 53.88 -20.93 14.39
CA LEU A 705 53.56 -22.26 14.91
C LEU A 705 54.79 -23.08 15.32
N ARG A 706 56.02 -22.58 15.09
CA ARG A 706 57.25 -23.31 15.45
C ARG A 706 57.46 -23.34 16.97
N LYS A 707 57.96 -24.45 17.50
CA LYS A 707 58.47 -24.54 18.86
C LYS A 707 59.61 -23.54 19.06
N SER A 708 59.62 -22.87 20.21
CA SER A 708 60.65 -21.87 20.54
C SER A 708 62.01 -22.53 20.84
N GLU A 709 61.97 -23.77 21.31
CA GLU A 709 63.15 -24.61 21.55
C GLU A 709 63.71 -25.21 20.26
N HIS A 710 65.01 -25.52 20.27
CA HIS A 710 65.65 -26.15 19.12
C HIS A 710 65.43 -27.67 19.13
N VAL A 711 64.66 -28.16 18.17
CA VAL A 711 64.44 -29.61 17.95
C VAL A 711 65.49 -30.15 16.97
N LYS A 712 66.20 -31.23 17.35
CA LYS A 712 67.17 -31.88 16.46
C LYS A 712 66.45 -32.76 15.44
N VAL A 713 66.44 -32.31 14.19
CA VAL A 713 65.80 -33.01 13.06
C VAL A 713 66.79 -33.29 11.93
N LYS A 714 66.66 -34.45 11.26
CA LYS A 714 67.49 -34.79 10.10
C LYS A 714 66.93 -34.09 8.87
N LYS A 715 67.74 -33.22 8.26
CA LYS A 715 67.35 -32.40 7.10
C LYS A 715 68.50 -32.27 6.07
N PRO A 716 68.17 -32.10 4.78
CA PRO A 716 69.11 -31.64 3.75
C PRO A 716 69.84 -30.35 4.14
N LEU A 717 71.02 -30.11 3.55
CA LEU A 717 71.88 -28.99 3.92
C LEU A 717 71.22 -27.62 3.65
N ILE A 718 70.44 -27.49 2.58
CA ILE A 718 69.72 -26.27 2.20
C ILE A 718 68.60 -25.95 3.21
N ASP A 719 67.81 -26.96 3.58
CA ASP A 719 66.70 -26.83 4.55
C ASP A 719 67.20 -26.44 5.95
N LYS A 720 68.39 -26.91 6.33
CA LYS A 720 69.05 -26.48 7.58
C LYS A 720 69.40 -24.99 7.55
N LEU A 721 69.86 -24.47 6.42
CA LEU A 721 70.20 -23.06 6.25
C LEU A 721 68.94 -22.19 6.32
N PHE A 722 67.88 -22.56 5.59
CA PHE A 722 66.58 -21.87 5.64
C PHE A 722 65.99 -21.88 7.06
N GLY A 723 65.98 -23.03 7.73
CA GLY A 723 65.49 -23.19 9.10
C GLY A 723 66.22 -22.37 10.16
N LEU A 724 67.47 -21.94 9.87
CA LEU A 724 68.31 -21.11 10.74
C LEU A 724 68.10 -19.60 10.49
N MET A 725 67.74 -19.21 9.28
CA MET A 725 67.42 -17.82 8.91
C MET A 725 66.02 -17.37 9.36
N MET A 726 65.09 -18.32 9.56
CA MET A 726 63.70 -18.01 9.91
C MET A 726 63.46 -17.91 11.42
N PRO A 727 62.54 -17.04 11.87
CA PRO A 727 62.15 -16.95 13.28
C PRO A 727 61.68 -18.29 13.84
N ARG A 728 62.00 -18.54 15.12
CA ARG A 728 61.55 -19.73 15.85
C ARG A 728 60.52 -19.31 16.89
N GLY A 729 59.26 -19.61 16.60
CA GLY A 729 58.12 -19.40 17.48
C GLY A 729 57.64 -17.95 17.55
N SER A 730 56.45 -17.80 18.12
CA SER A 730 55.71 -16.55 18.34
C SER A 730 56.55 -15.44 19.01
N GLN A 731 57.48 -15.80 19.89
CA GLN A 731 58.29 -14.82 20.64
C GLN A 731 59.27 -14.05 19.76
N LYS A 732 59.76 -14.66 18.67
CA LYS A 732 60.78 -14.10 17.79
C LYS A 732 60.21 -13.39 16.55
N LEU A 733 58.89 -13.32 16.44
CA LEU A 733 58.23 -12.56 15.37
C LEU A 733 58.50 -11.05 15.55
N LYS A 734 58.60 -10.36 14.42
CA LYS A 734 58.93 -8.92 14.35
C LYS A 734 57.71 -8.14 13.88
N LEU A 735 57.61 -6.86 14.23
CA LEU A 735 56.55 -6.00 13.69
C LEU A 735 56.73 -5.75 12.20
N SER A 736 55.60 -5.68 11.48
CA SER A 736 55.53 -5.40 10.04
C SER A 736 56.03 -4.00 9.70
N LYS A 737 55.79 -3.04 10.59
CA LYS A 737 56.22 -1.63 10.49
C LYS A 737 56.79 -1.16 11.83
N MET A 738 57.62 -0.12 11.80
CA MET A 738 58.20 0.50 13.01
C MET A 738 59.00 -0.45 13.91
N ASN A 739 59.60 -1.51 13.36
CA ASN A 739 60.38 -2.48 14.14
C ASN A 739 61.58 -1.83 14.85
N MET A 740 62.23 -0.81 14.27
CA MET A 740 63.34 -0.05 14.87
C MET A 740 64.43 -0.96 15.50
N ALA A 741 64.97 -1.88 14.69
CA ALA A 741 65.95 -2.89 15.13
C ALA A 741 65.50 -3.74 16.34
N GLY A 742 64.19 -3.96 16.51
CA GLY A 742 63.60 -4.72 17.62
C GLY A 742 62.98 -3.87 18.71
N MET A 743 63.28 -2.57 18.79
CA MET A 743 62.73 -1.67 19.81
C MET A 743 61.21 -1.53 19.70
N GLY A 744 60.67 -1.48 18.48
CA GLY A 744 59.21 -1.41 18.27
C GLY A 744 58.49 -2.65 18.79
N THR A 745 59.05 -3.83 18.52
CA THR A 745 58.48 -5.11 19.01
C THR A 745 58.48 -5.16 20.54
N ALA A 746 59.57 -4.72 21.19
CA ALA A 746 59.64 -4.65 22.65
C ALA A 746 58.64 -3.62 23.22
N MET A 747 58.49 -2.48 22.57
CA MET A 747 57.53 -1.45 22.95
C MET A 747 56.09 -1.93 22.83
N LEU A 748 55.71 -2.62 21.74
CA LEU A 748 54.34 -3.16 21.60
C LEU A 748 54.07 -4.20 22.70
N LYS A 749 54.98 -5.13 22.96
CA LYS A 749 54.82 -6.13 24.03
C LYS A 749 54.66 -5.48 25.41
N LYS A 750 55.42 -4.40 25.68
CA LYS A 750 55.26 -3.61 26.91
C LYS A 750 53.89 -2.94 26.99
N VAL A 751 53.45 -2.28 25.91
CA VAL A 751 52.14 -1.61 25.86
C VAL A 751 50.98 -2.62 26.01
N MET A 752 51.10 -3.81 25.42
CA MET A 752 50.13 -4.89 25.59
C MET A 752 50.04 -5.30 27.06
N ASN A 753 51.18 -5.52 27.72
CA ASN A 753 51.22 -5.86 29.14
C ASN A 753 50.65 -4.74 30.03
N ASP A 754 51.00 -3.47 29.77
CA ASP A 754 50.49 -2.31 30.50
C ASP A 754 48.97 -2.11 30.32
N LYS A 755 48.40 -2.62 29.21
CA LYS A 755 46.97 -2.57 28.89
C LYS A 755 46.22 -3.88 29.14
N ASN A 756 46.82 -4.87 29.81
CA ASN A 756 46.24 -6.19 30.05
C ASN A 756 45.77 -6.91 28.78
N VAL A 757 46.48 -6.74 27.67
CA VAL A 757 46.26 -7.51 26.44
C VAL A 757 47.09 -8.78 26.49
N ASP A 758 46.44 -9.93 26.31
CA ASP A 758 47.08 -11.24 26.31
C ASP A 758 48.23 -11.34 25.30
N SER A 759 49.28 -12.07 25.67
CA SER A 759 50.38 -12.36 24.76
C SER A 759 49.91 -13.27 23.62
N LEU A 760 50.64 -13.27 22.49
CA LEU A 760 50.32 -14.14 21.36
C LEU A 760 50.28 -15.62 21.77
N GLU A 761 51.17 -16.05 22.67
CA GLU A 761 51.20 -17.42 23.20
C GLU A 761 49.92 -17.76 23.97
N THR A 762 49.40 -16.82 24.76
CA THR A 762 48.15 -17.00 25.49
C THR A 762 46.98 -17.06 24.53
N LEU A 763 46.90 -16.15 23.55
CA LEU A 763 45.84 -16.16 22.54
C LEU A 763 45.83 -17.43 21.69
N MET A 764 47.01 -17.98 21.36
CA MET A 764 47.14 -19.26 20.66
C MET A 764 46.58 -20.42 21.49
N LYS A 765 46.94 -20.49 22.77
CA LYS A 765 46.42 -21.54 23.67
C LYS A 765 44.91 -21.41 23.88
N THR A 766 44.41 -20.20 24.08
CA THR A 766 42.98 -19.92 24.23
C THR A 766 42.21 -20.31 22.97
N ALA A 767 42.75 -20.01 21.78
CA ALA A 767 42.13 -20.39 20.51
C ALA A 767 42.02 -21.92 20.39
N MET A 768 43.10 -22.65 20.66
CA MET A 768 43.09 -24.11 20.63
C MET A 768 42.15 -24.72 21.67
N ALA A 769 42.12 -24.16 22.89
CA ALA A 769 41.21 -24.59 23.95
C ALA A 769 39.73 -24.37 23.58
N ASN A 770 39.45 -23.30 22.83
CA ASN A 770 38.12 -22.97 22.31
C ASN A 770 37.79 -23.70 20.98
N GLY A 771 38.57 -24.70 20.57
CA GLY A 771 38.27 -25.53 19.39
C GLY A 771 38.64 -24.91 18.04
N VAL A 772 39.47 -23.85 18.01
CA VAL A 772 40.02 -23.31 16.76
C VAL A 772 41.02 -24.31 16.17
N ARG A 773 40.78 -24.73 14.93
CA ARG A 773 41.68 -25.64 14.19
C ARG A 773 42.83 -24.85 13.58
N LEU A 774 44.06 -25.18 13.98
CA LEU A 774 45.28 -24.61 13.40
C LEU A 774 45.85 -25.60 12.37
N VAL A 775 45.82 -25.24 11.09
CA VAL A 775 46.24 -26.11 9.98
C VAL A 775 47.53 -25.57 9.35
N ALA A 776 48.60 -26.36 9.37
CA ALA A 776 49.85 -26.05 8.69
C ALA A 776 49.85 -26.57 7.24
N CYS A 777 50.17 -25.69 6.29
CA CYS A 777 50.26 -26.03 4.88
C CYS A 777 51.46 -26.94 4.59
N THR A 778 51.21 -28.20 4.22
CA THR A 778 52.27 -29.21 3.97
C THR A 778 53.23 -28.81 2.85
N MET A 779 52.71 -28.25 1.75
CA MET A 779 53.56 -27.77 0.65
C MET A 779 54.49 -26.63 1.09
N SER A 780 53.98 -25.68 1.88
CA SER A 780 54.81 -24.60 2.43
C SER A 780 55.81 -25.12 3.46
N MET A 781 55.46 -26.14 4.24
CA MET A 781 56.41 -26.82 5.12
C MET A 781 57.55 -27.47 4.34
N ASP A 782 57.26 -28.17 3.24
CA ASP A 782 58.28 -28.80 2.40
C ASP A 782 59.20 -27.75 1.75
N ILE A 783 58.63 -26.67 1.19
CA ILE A 783 59.39 -25.57 0.58
C ILE A 783 60.30 -24.87 1.59
N MET A 784 59.82 -24.69 2.83
CA MET A 784 60.57 -24.00 3.89
C MET A 784 61.44 -24.94 4.72
N GLY A 785 61.45 -26.24 4.40
CA GLY A 785 62.19 -27.25 5.14
C GLY A 785 61.78 -27.31 6.62
N ILE A 786 60.49 -27.16 6.94
CA ILE A 786 59.94 -27.27 8.31
C ILE A 786 59.35 -28.66 8.49
N THR A 787 59.83 -29.40 9.48
CA THR A 787 59.33 -30.75 9.82
C THR A 787 58.23 -30.69 10.87
N LYS A 788 57.35 -31.71 10.90
CA LYS A 788 56.24 -31.81 11.86
C LYS A 788 56.71 -31.70 13.32
N ASP A 789 57.87 -32.29 13.63
CA ASP A 789 58.47 -32.28 14.98
C ASP A 789 58.87 -30.87 15.48
N GLU A 790 58.98 -29.89 14.58
CA GLU A 790 59.32 -28.51 14.92
C GLU A 790 58.09 -27.62 15.18
N LEU A 791 56.86 -28.08 14.92
CA LEU A 791 55.65 -27.33 15.22
C LEU A 791 55.14 -27.62 16.64
N ILE A 792 54.40 -26.68 17.22
CA ILE A 792 53.73 -26.88 18.51
C ILE A 792 52.71 -28.02 18.42
N ASP A 793 52.45 -28.67 19.56
CA ASP A 793 51.52 -29.79 19.61
C ASP A 793 50.08 -29.31 19.35
N GLY A 794 49.25 -30.12 18.69
CA GLY A 794 47.86 -29.79 18.35
C GLY A 794 47.65 -29.05 17.01
N VAL A 795 48.71 -28.88 16.21
CA VAL A 795 48.61 -28.38 14.82
C VAL A 795 48.25 -29.53 13.87
N GLU A 796 47.23 -29.31 13.04
CA GLU A 796 46.82 -30.19 11.96
C GLU A 796 47.65 -29.93 10.68
N PHE A 797 47.69 -30.90 9.77
CA PHE A 797 48.47 -30.81 8.53
C PHE A 797 47.55 -30.96 7.32
N GLY A 798 47.51 -29.94 6.47
CA GLY A 798 46.59 -29.90 5.32
C GLY A 798 47.20 -29.25 4.09
N GLY A 799 46.71 -29.64 2.92
CA GLY A 799 47.00 -28.97 1.65
C GLY A 799 45.94 -27.91 1.31
N VAL A 800 46.13 -27.22 0.19
CA VAL A 800 45.17 -26.22 -0.32
C VAL A 800 43.76 -26.80 -0.48
N ALA A 801 43.62 -28.06 -0.88
CA ALA A 801 42.31 -28.70 -1.02
C ALA A 801 41.55 -28.86 0.32
N SER A 802 42.26 -29.19 1.41
CA SER A 802 41.65 -29.29 2.75
C SER A 802 41.17 -27.92 3.23
N TYR A 803 41.98 -26.90 2.97
CA TYR A 803 41.62 -25.52 3.27
C TYR A 803 40.42 -25.03 2.45
N LEU A 804 40.41 -25.29 1.13
CA LEU A 804 39.31 -24.92 0.26
C LEU A 804 38.01 -25.63 0.67
N GLY A 805 38.08 -26.88 1.12
CA GLY A 805 36.93 -27.57 1.71
C GLY A 805 36.40 -26.87 2.97
N ASP A 806 37.27 -26.51 3.92
CA ASP A 806 36.88 -25.74 5.11
C ASP A 806 36.36 -24.33 4.74
N ALA A 807 36.85 -23.73 3.64
CA ALA A 807 36.45 -22.41 3.16
C ALA A 807 35.16 -22.41 2.33
N GLU A 808 34.83 -23.50 1.65
CA GLU A 808 33.52 -23.73 1.01
C GLU A 808 32.44 -23.98 2.05
N GLU A 809 32.78 -24.64 3.15
CA GLU A 809 31.87 -24.78 4.30
C GLU A 809 31.72 -23.43 5.04
N GLY A 810 32.79 -22.65 5.18
CA GLY A 810 32.76 -21.37 5.89
C GLY A 810 32.09 -20.21 5.14
N ASN A 811 31.37 -19.34 5.87
CA ASN A 811 30.68 -18.17 5.29
C ASN A 811 31.53 -16.89 5.26
N VAL A 812 32.74 -16.90 5.84
CA VAL A 812 33.72 -15.81 5.77
C VAL A 812 35.13 -16.38 5.66
N ASN A 813 35.89 -15.86 4.69
CA ASN A 813 37.30 -16.18 4.46
C ASN A 813 38.13 -14.87 4.52
N LEU A 814 39.12 -14.83 5.41
CA LEU A 814 40.04 -13.70 5.56
C LEU A 814 41.46 -14.10 5.19
N PHE A 815 42.17 -13.24 4.44
CA PHE A 815 43.58 -13.44 4.11
C PHE A 815 44.43 -12.40 4.85
N ILE A 816 45.34 -12.84 5.71
CA ILE A 816 46.10 -12.00 6.66
C ILE A 816 47.62 -12.19 6.52
#